data_AF-A0A1F8ACN1-F1
#
_entry.id   AF-A0A1F8ACN1-F1
#
_cell.length_a   1.000
_cell.length_b   1.000
_cell.length_c   1.000
_cell.angle_alpha   90.00
_cell.angle_beta   90.00
_cell.angle_gamma   90.00
#
_symmetry.space_group_name_H-M   'P 1'
#
loop_
_entity.id
_entity.type
_entity.pdbx_description
1 polymer ?
#
loop_
_entity_poly.entity_id
_entity_poly.type
_entity_poly.pdbx_seq_one_letter_code
_entity_poly.pdbx_strand_id
1 'polypeptide(L)'
;MFEDFLGQAGHENLCKAKLVLFGEPSPLTFALQLRRDMNSGLHDANQRILSSDSLTVVEENVHPKHLLPHDIECLKAKGAFIYPEAEILGEMINVFLDRFYPLYSVVNPTDLRKAQEERKLPWILLHSVCFIAMTFCESAMIYQAGFSCRAQARRLYYDRAKALFDFNYENNKIILVKVAILLSFKGPQMDCYWNPCSWIEIGVTMAVALGMHRKSIAMNGKSNDRGLLRRLWWTLAVRDAHCSALLGRPFRINMAQCDIEMLKENDFPDEHTCRSPTTPLSCNCRQSFEYQIQATKLSLFLRDIMHFRFGPTSVSSTIGIIHEQLMGWKAQLPTAMQFLRGQSSVSTWAVQLDILLNYHIMLLHMDQPRQSRPNPSSLSTAVPGGYDSTAIAESSALAVSSSAIKLITRDSICNTPHEVFPGFFMAGIILYQQAQQAQNTHLARMIRASFDNCQMLLTQAQNTWDPGIWAMKVFEFLLLAADAVDAAEAQIPSAIVAALLDSGAPVKVLYRPGSDISSLPDSVAKTVVDLDNPDATVAALQDVDIVISLVGHEGVTRQLALVNAIPKTNVRLFVPSDLAARYDEQGLRIPVNHAKDGIERAARAAGIPVTVVLTGNFAEFALATPAMGVDRRNNRIIFTGESEHKALNLCTKPYVAAAYASLFASTSIDQLKDRTIGLCEIRATGSEIAHMLTEQHGSRTCRKHESMESIGELIETSLATGSNFALAFYCRKIWGSGQQTQMMGDDFWDVKVYQKASLHDLIVGDRLQEYRLLPPAVLESFESHFEQGV
;
A
#
# COMPACT_ATOMS: atom_id res chain seq x y z
N MET A 1 28.33 -8.29 -37.19
CA MET A 1 28.88 -7.33 -38.16
C MET A 1 30.13 -6.61 -37.62
N PHE A 2 30.07 -5.73 -36.61
CA PHE A 2 31.28 -5.11 -36.02
C PHE A 2 32.15 -6.11 -35.23
N GLU A 3 31.53 -7.04 -34.53
CA GLU A 3 32.28 -8.10 -33.84
C GLU A 3 32.88 -9.13 -34.77
N ASP A 4 32.25 -9.38 -35.93
CA ASP A 4 32.86 -10.21 -36.97
C ASP A 4 34.04 -9.47 -37.62
N PHE A 5 33.98 -8.14 -37.72
CA PHE A 5 35.11 -7.29 -38.09
C PHE A 5 36.25 -7.35 -37.06
N LEU A 6 35.96 -7.33 -35.76
CA LEU A 6 36.97 -7.55 -34.71
C LEU A 6 37.56 -8.97 -34.74
N GLY A 7 36.75 -9.97 -35.08
CA GLY A 7 37.16 -11.37 -35.18
C GLY A 7 38.12 -11.65 -36.34
N GLN A 8 37.99 -10.92 -37.45
CA GLN A 8 38.92 -11.01 -38.58
C GLN A 8 40.31 -10.42 -38.28
N ALA A 9 40.47 -9.66 -37.19
CA ALA A 9 41.72 -9.00 -36.81
C ALA A 9 42.59 -9.79 -35.79
N GLY A 10 42.33 -11.09 -35.58
CA GLY A 10 43.18 -11.95 -34.74
C GLY A 10 42.98 -11.82 -33.23
N HIS A 11 41.89 -11.18 -32.78
CA HIS A 11 41.50 -11.12 -31.36
C HIS A 11 40.39 -12.13 -31.06
N GLU A 12 40.73 -13.43 -31.04
CA GLU A 12 39.76 -14.54 -30.87
C GLU A 12 38.96 -14.50 -29.53
N ASN A 13 39.42 -13.75 -28.54
CA ASN A 13 38.80 -13.72 -27.20
C ASN A 13 37.80 -12.57 -26.96
N LEU A 14 37.50 -11.72 -27.96
CA LEU A 14 36.54 -10.60 -27.81
C LEU A 14 35.21 -10.80 -28.56
N CYS A 15 35.05 -11.86 -29.36
CA CYS A 15 33.92 -12.07 -30.28
C CYS A 15 32.65 -12.72 -29.70
N LYS A 16 32.37 -12.63 -28.40
CA LYS A 16 31.18 -13.28 -27.80
C LYS A 16 30.00 -12.33 -27.49
N ALA A 17 30.05 -11.04 -27.84
CA ALA A 17 29.08 -10.04 -27.35
C ALA A 17 28.12 -9.46 -28.41
N LYS A 18 27.80 -10.20 -29.48
CA LYS A 18 27.15 -9.71 -30.73
C LYS A 18 26.16 -8.55 -30.56
N LEU A 19 26.56 -7.28 -30.72
CA LEU A 19 25.59 -6.18 -30.87
C LEU A 19 26.12 -4.98 -31.69
N VAL A 20 25.63 -4.87 -32.92
CA VAL A 20 25.58 -3.60 -33.66
C VAL A 20 24.12 -3.23 -33.78
N LEU A 21 23.80 -2.01 -33.37
CA LEU A 21 22.46 -1.43 -33.39
C LEU A 21 21.86 -1.52 -34.79
N PHE A 22 20.90 -2.42 -34.99
CA PHE A 22 20.12 -2.47 -36.23
C PHE A 22 19.00 -1.43 -36.13
N GLY A 23 19.10 -0.34 -36.91
CA GLY A 23 17.95 0.53 -37.18
C GLY A 23 18.22 2.03 -37.23
N GLU A 24 19.36 2.51 -36.72
CA GLU A 24 19.70 3.94 -36.76
C GLU A 24 20.91 4.22 -37.66
N PRO A 25 20.93 5.36 -38.37
CA PRO A 25 22.13 5.84 -39.05
C PRO A 25 23.17 6.20 -37.99
N SER A 26 23.92 5.21 -37.53
CA SER A 26 25.06 5.41 -36.65
C SER A 26 26.33 5.58 -37.49
N PRO A 27 27.34 6.33 -37.01
CA PRO A 27 28.64 6.37 -37.66
C PRO A 27 29.23 4.98 -37.93
N LEU A 28 28.91 4.00 -37.07
CA LEU A 28 29.33 2.61 -37.22
C LEU A 28 28.58 1.90 -38.37
N THR A 29 27.27 2.11 -38.47
CA THR A 29 26.45 1.59 -39.59
C THR A 29 26.93 2.19 -40.92
N PHE A 30 27.21 3.50 -40.95
CA PHE A 30 27.75 4.20 -42.11
C PHE A 30 29.13 3.67 -42.51
N ALA A 31 30.04 3.47 -41.53
CA ALA A 31 31.36 2.89 -41.77
C ALA A 31 31.29 1.46 -42.33
N LEU A 32 30.30 0.67 -41.88
CA LEU A 32 30.10 -0.71 -42.35
C LEU A 32 29.46 -0.76 -43.75
N GLN A 33 28.56 0.18 -44.08
CA GLN A 33 27.94 0.30 -45.41
C GLN A 33 28.92 0.70 -46.52
N LEU A 34 30.07 1.29 -46.18
CA LEU A 34 31.14 1.59 -47.14
C LEU A 34 31.84 0.32 -47.68
N ARG A 35 31.63 -0.86 -47.07
CA ARG A 35 32.00 -2.15 -47.68
C ARG A 35 30.79 -2.76 -48.40
N ARG A 36 30.90 -2.94 -49.71
CA ARG A 36 29.84 -3.51 -50.58
C ARG A 36 29.52 -4.99 -50.34
N ASP A 37 30.33 -5.72 -49.55
CA ASP A 37 30.25 -7.19 -49.46
C ASP A 37 29.50 -7.74 -48.23
N MET A 38 28.91 -6.90 -47.38
CA MET A 38 28.34 -7.31 -46.09
C MET A 38 26.82 -7.09 -45.99
N ASN A 39 26.04 -7.77 -46.84
CA ASN A 39 24.59 -7.93 -46.65
C ASN A 39 24.29 -9.16 -45.77
N SER A 40 24.46 -9.04 -44.46
CA SER A 40 24.03 -10.09 -43.52
C SER A 40 22.66 -9.76 -42.93
N GLY A 41 21.63 -10.52 -43.33
CA GLY A 41 20.28 -10.44 -42.76
C GLY A 41 20.24 -10.79 -41.26
N LEU A 42 19.13 -10.48 -40.61
CA LEU A 42 18.84 -10.90 -39.23
C LEU A 42 19.02 -12.41 -39.13
N HIS A 43 19.94 -12.87 -38.28
CA HIS A 43 20.16 -14.30 -38.05
C HIS A 43 18.84 -14.97 -37.66
N ASP A 44 18.47 -16.04 -38.37
CA ASP A 44 17.33 -16.92 -38.11
C ASP A 44 17.48 -17.55 -36.72
N ALA A 45 16.98 -16.85 -35.70
CA ALA A 45 17.06 -17.26 -34.30
C ALA A 45 16.19 -18.50 -34.02
N ASN A 46 15.24 -18.81 -34.92
CA ASN A 46 14.37 -19.97 -34.80
C ASN A 46 15.04 -21.28 -35.20
N GLN A 47 16.05 -21.28 -36.06
CA GLN A 47 16.74 -22.53 -36.40
C GLN A 47 17.65 -23.06 -35.28
N ARG A 48 17.99 -22.24 -34.28
CA ARG A 48 18.66 -22.69 -33.04
C ARG A 48 17.67 -23.01 -31.91
N ILE A 49 16.38 -22.75 -32.10
CA ILE A 49 15.36 -23.21 -31.18
C ILE A 49 15.32 -24.72 -31.32
N LEU A 50 15.90 -25.41 -30.33
CA LEU A 50 15.89 -26.87 -30.15
C LEU A 50 16.83 -27.67 -31.08
N SER A 51 18.01 -27.15 -31.44
CA SER A 51 19.06 -28.00 -32.00
C SER A 51 19.61 -28.96 -30.93
N SER A 52 20.08 -30.13 -31.38
CA SER A 52 20.60 -31.27 -30.59
C SER A 52 21.58 -30.91 -29.46
N ASP A 53 22.21 -29.75 -29.50
CA ASP A 53 23.11 -29.25 -28.45
C ASP A 53 22.39 -28.94 -27.13
N SER A 54 21.08 -28.65 -27.16
CA SER A 54 20.29 -28.41 -25.93
C SER A 54 19.98 -29.70 -25.15
N LEU A 55 19.99 -30.87 -25.83
CA LEU A 55 19.77 -32.19 -25.24
C LEU A 55 20.96 -32.63 -24.36
N THR A 56 22.18 -32.41 -24.84
CA THR A 56 23.41 -32.76 -24.10
C THR A 56 23.58 -31.93 -22.80
N VAL A 57 23.07 -30.70 -22.77
CA VAL A 57 23.09 -29.80 -21.60
C VAL A 57 22.24 -30.32 -20.43
N VAL A 58 21.12 -30.98 -20.72
CA VAL A 58 20.16 -31.44 -19.69
C VAL A 58 20.47 -32.86 -19.22
N GLU A 59 21.03 -33.72 -20.09
CA GLU A 59 21.28 -35.13 -19.76
C GLU A 59 22.70 -35.40 -19.19
N GLU A 60 23.71 -34.54 -19.43
CA GLU A 60 25.12 -34.85 -19.09
C GLU A 60 25.87 -33.77 -18.26
N ASN A 61 25.20 -32.85 -17.55
CA ASN A 61 25.87 -31.75 -16.81
C ASN A 61 26.75 -30.84 -17.73
N VAL A 62 26.42 -30.74 -19.02
CA VAL A 62 27.17 -29.90 -19.96
C VAL A 62 26.71 -28.46 -19.82
N HIS A 63 27.57 -27.58 -19.32
CA HIS A 63 27.27 -26.16 -19.14
C HIS A 63 27.92 -25.29 -20.24
N PRO A 64 27.41 -24.08 -20.51
CA PRO A 64 28.01 -23.15 -21.47
C PRO A 64 29.51 -22.95 -21.22
N LYS A 65 30.33 -23.11 -22.26
CA LYS A 65 31.81 -23.05 -22.17
C LYS A 65 32.38 -21.71 -21.69
N HIS A 66 31.56 -20.65 -21.64
CA HIS A 66 32.00 -19.33 -21.16
C HIS A 66 31.86 -19.15 -19.65
N LEU A 67 31.21 -20.07 -18.93
CA LEU A 67 31.06 -20.00 -17.48
C LEU A 67 32.28 -20.60 -16.78
N LEU A 68 32.67 -19.98 -15.67
CA LEU A 68 33.73 -20.51 -14.81
C LEU A 68 33.19 -21.68 -13.96
N PRO A 69 34.04 -22.66 -13.58
CA PRO A 69 33.62 -23.77 -12.73
C PRO A 69 32.97 -23.34 -11.40
N HIS A 70 33.49 -22.30 -10.76
CA HIS A 70 32.93 -21.80 -9.49
C HIS A 70 31.54 -21.17 -9.67
N ASP A 71 31.27 -20.51 -10.79
CA ASP A 71 29.94 -19.97 -11.11
C ASP A 71 28.92 -21.11 -11.26
N ILE A 72 29.33 -22.21 -11.89
CA ILE A 72 28.51 -23.42 -12.04
C ILE A 72 28.22 -24.05 -10.68
N GLU A 73 29.19 -24.14 -9.78
CA GLU A 73 28.99 -24.62 -8.41
C GLU A 73 28.02 -23.74 -7.63
N CYS A 74 28.13 -22.42 -7.74
CA CYS A 74 27.20 -21.48 -7.13
C CYS A 74 25.77 -21.66 -7.67
N LEU A 75 25.61 -21.82 -8.99
CA LEU A 75 24.32 -22.11 -9.62
C LEU A 75 23.74 -23.47 -9.17
N LYS A 76 24.58 -24.49 -9.02
CA LYS A 76 24.19 -25.80 -8.44
C LYS A 76 23.69 -25.64 -7.00
N ALA A 77 24.43 -24.91 -6.16
CA ALA A 77 24.06 -24.65 -4.77
C ALA A 77 22.74 -23.85 -4.65
N LYS A 78 22.46 -22.94 -5.58
CA LYS A 78 21.19 -22.22 -5.68
C LYS A 78 20.04 -23.06 -6.26
N GLY A 79 20.32 -24.30 -6.69
CA GLY A 79 19.34 -25.22 -7.27
C GLY A 79 18.89 -24.82 -8.68
N ALA A 80 19.70 -24.04 -9.42
CA ALA A 80 19.34 -23.54 -10.74
C ALA A 80 19.18 -24.65 -11.81
N PHE A 81 19.77 -25.83 -11.58
CA PHE A 81 19.71 -27.00 -12.46
C PHE A 81 18.79 -28.10 -11.93
N ILE A 82 17.82 -27.75 -11.07
CA ILE A 82 16.84 -28.68 -10.54
C ILE A 82 15.55 -28.55 -11.36
N TYR A 83 15.18 -29.63 -12.04
CA TYR A 83 13.93 -29.75 -12.77
C TYR A 83 12.79 -30.11 -11.79
N PRO A 84 11.60 -29.51 -11.87
CA PRO A 84 10.45 -29.97 -11.11
C PRO A 84 10.04 -31.38 -11.53
N GLU A 85 9.28 -32.09 -10.69
CA GLU A 85 8.69 -33.37 -11.08
C GLU A 85 7.81 -33.21 -12.33
N ALA A 86 7.80 -34.22 -13.20
CA ALA A 86 7.22 -34.10 -14.54
C ALA A 86 5.70 -33.76 -14.50
N GLU A 87 4.96 -34.37 -13.58
CA GLU A 87 3.53 -34.12 -13.38
C GLU A 87 3.29 -32.68 -12.90
N ILE A 88 4.04 -32.25 -11.88
CA ILE A 88 3.99 -30.91 -11.32
C ILE A 88 4.32 -29.86 -12.39
N LEU A 89 5.37 -30.08 -13.19
CA LEU A 89 5.72 -29.18 -14.28
C LEU A 89 4.63 -29.16 -15.36
N GLY A 90 4.04 -30.31 -15.68
CA GLY A 90 2.85 -30.43 -16.53
C GLY A 90 1.77 -29.45 -16.11
N GLU A 91 1.42 -29.49 -14.84
CA GLU A 91 0.38 -28.65 -14.28
C GLU A 91 0.78 -27.16 -14.28
N MET A 92 2.03 -26.84 -13.94
CA MET A 92 2.53 -25.45 -14.02
C MET A 92 2.41 -24.88 -15.44
N ILE A 93 2.76 -25.67 -16.46
CA ILE A 93 2.69 -25.25 -17.86
C ILE A 93 1.23 -25.06 -18.29
N ASN A 94 0.31 -25.94 -17.86
CA ASN A 94 -1.12 -25.77 -18.10
C ASN A 94 -1.63 -24.47 -17.47
N VAL A 95 -1.37 -24.25 -16.18
CA VAL A 95 -1.76 -23.03 -15.47
C VAL A 95 -1.20 -21.77 -16.15
N PHE A 96 0.06 -21.81 -16.59
CA PHE A 96 0.67 -20.70 -17.33
C PHE A 96 -0.08 -20.41 -18.66
N LEU A 97 -0.39 -21.46 -19.43
CA LEU A 97 -1.07 -21.33 -20.73
C LEU A 97 -2.55 -20.96 -20.59
N ASP A 98 -3.21 -21.34 -19.49
CA ASP A 98 -4.63 -21.11 -19.27
C ASP A 98 -4.91 -19.75 -18.61
N ARG A 99 -3.99 -19.27 -17.75
CA ARG A 99 -4.20 -18.05 -16.94
C ARG A 99 -3.37 -16.86 -17.39
N PHE A 100 -2.10 -17.08 -17.74
CA PHE A 100 -1.16 -15.99 -18.06
C PHE A 100 -1.08 -15.71 -19.55
N TYR A 101 -0.93 -16.74 -20.39
CA TYR A 101 -0.82 -16.58 -21.85
C TYR A 101 -1.97 -15.79 -22.49
N PRO A 102 -3.25 -15.97 -22.09
CA PRO A 102 -4.35 -15.19 -22.65
C PRO A 102 -4.25 -13.68 -22.38
N LEU A 103 -3.47 -13.28 -21.36
CA LEU A 103 -3.22 -11.90 -20.99
C LEU A 103 -1.92 -11.38 -21.61
N TYR A 104 -0.90 -12.23 -21.69
CA TYR A 104 0.45 -11.89 -22.12
C TYR A 104 1.04 -13.01 -23.01
N SER A 105 0.78 -12.95 -24.32
CA SER A 105 1.17 -13.97 -25.30
C SER A 105 2.68 -13.96 -25.64
N VAL A 106 3.54 -14.18 -24.66
CA VAL A 106 5.02 -14.04 -24.75
C VAL A 106 5.75 -15.29 -25.24
N VAL A 107 5.05 -16.41 -25.42
CA VAL A 107 5.61 -17.66 -25.94
C VAL A 107 4.78 -18.18 -27.13
N ASN A 108 5.27 -19.22 -27.79
CA ASN A 108 4.45 -20.08 -28.62
C ASN A 108 4.07 -21.31 -27.77
N PRO A 109 2.77 -21.58 -27.54
CA PRO A 109 2.35 -22.70 -26.72
C PRO A 109 2.79 -24.08 -27.23
N THR A 110 2.73 -24.31 -28.55
CA THR A 110 3.15 -25.58 -29.18
C THR A 110 4.64 -25.81 -28.95
N ASP A 111 5.46 -24.77 -29.15
CA ASP A 111 6.90 -24.85 -28.92
C ASP A 111 7.22 -25.07 -27.43
N LEU A 112 6.45 -24.44 -26.52
CA LEU A 112 6.62 -24.59 -25.08
C LEU A 112 6.32 -26.03 -24.64
N ARG A 113 5.19 -26.61 -25.09
CA ARG A 113 4.82 -28.00 -24.76
C ARG A 113 5.81 -29.00 -25.33
N LYS A 114 6.19 -28.83 -26.60
CA LYS A 114 7.21 -29.68 -27.22
C LYS A 114 8.54 -29.63 -26.45
N ALA A 115 9.01 -28.42 -26.09
CA ALA A 115 10.23 -28.26 -25.32
C ALA A 115 10.12 -28.86 -23.90
N GLN A 116 8.93 -28.86 -23.30
CA GLN A 116 8.68 -29.50 -22.03
C GLN A 116 8.76 -31.03 -22.11
N GLU A 117 8.05 -31.63 -23.08
CA GLU A 117 8.01 -33.08 -23.32
C GLU A 117 9.41 -33.63 -23.64
N GLU A 118 10.15 -32.90 -24.47
CA GLU A 118 11.53 -33.23 -24.84
C GLU A 118 12.56 -32.86 -23.75
N ARG A 119 12.14 -32.25 -22.63
CA ARG A 119 13.02 -31.70 -21.57
C ARG A 119 14.13 -30.78 -22.09
N LYS A 120 13.80 -29.97 -23.10
CA LYS A 120 14.72 -29.01 -23.75
C LYS A 120 14.44 -27.55 -23.39
N LEU A 121 13.63 -27.30 -22.37
CA LEU A 121 13.38 -25.94 -21.91
C LEU A 121 14.68 -25.31 -21.35
N PRO A 122 15.09 -24.14 -21.85
CA PRO A 122 16.22 -23.41 -21.25
C PRO A 122 15.95 -23.14 -19.77
N TRP A 123 16.92 -23.43 -18.90
CA TRP A 123 16.76 -23.35 -17.44
C TRP A 123 16.16 -22.03 -16.96
N ILE A 124 16.62 -20.91 -17.52
CA ILE A 124 16.16 -19.58 -17.12
C ILE A 124 14.69 -19.37 -17.49
N LEU A 125 14.24 -19.89 -18.64
CA LEU A 125 12.86 -19.80 -19.09
C LEU A 125 11.97 -20.75 -18.31
N LEU A 126 12.44 -21.98 -18.03
CA LEU A 126 11.75 -22.94 -17.17
C LEU A 126 11.39 -22.30 -15.82
N HIS A 127 12.40 -21.79 -15.09
CA HIS A 127 12.16 -21.18 -13.77
C HIS A 127 11.30 -19.93 -13.87
N SER A 128 11.42 -19.12 -14.93
CA SER A 128 10.57 -17.94 -15.13
C SER A 128 9.10 -18.30 -15.39
N VAL A 129 8.84 -19.38 -16.13
CA VAL A 129 7.48 -19.90 -16.37
C VAL A 129 6.91 -20.50 -15.10
N CYS A 130 7.68 -21.30 -14.35
CA CYS A 130 7.27 -21.81 -13.04
C CYS A 130 6.98 -20.69 -12.03
N PHE A 131 7.79 -19.63 -12.01
CA PHE A 131 7.55 -18.43 -11.19
C PHE A 131 6.16 -17.83 -11.47
N ILE A 132 5.81 -17.68 -12.74
CA ILE A 132 4.50 -17.14 -13.13
C ILE A 132 3.37 -18.13 -12.85
N ALA A 133 3.55 -19.42 -13.15
CA ALA A 133 2.57 -20.45 -12.87
C ALA A 133 2.20 -20.49 -11.38
N MET A 134 3.20 -20.41 -10.49
CA MET A 134 2.97 -20.43 -9.04
C MET A 134 2.12 -19.26 -8.52
N THR A 135 2.01 -18.17 -9.28
CA THR A 135 1.04 -17.09 -9.00
C THR A 135 -0.40 -17.60 -8.98
N PHE A 136 -0.73 -18.48 -9.92
CA PHE A 136 -2.10 -18.88 -10.23
C PHE A 136 -2.42 -20.31 -9.78
N CYS A 137 -1.41 -21.14 -9.47
CA CYS A 137 -1.61 -22.49 -8.96
C CYS A 137 -2.48 -22.53 -7.70
N GLU A 138 -3.33 -23.56 -7.61
CA GLU A 138 -4.12 -23.83 -6.42
C GLU A 138 -3.24 -24.19 -5.22
N SER A 139 -3.75 -23.95 -4.02
CA SER A 139 -2.99 -24.18 -2.80
C SER A 139 -2.61 -25.66 -2.64
N ALA A 140 -3.48 -26.59 -3.05
CA ALA A 140 -3.21 -28.03 -3.02
C ALA A 140 -1.96 -28.40 -3.85
N MET A 141 -1.85 -27.86 -5.06
CA MET A 141 -0.71 -28.08 -5.96
C MET A 141 0.59 -27.49 -5.37
N ILE A 142 0.52 -26.31 -4.74
CA ILE A 142 1.67 -25.69 -4.08
C ILE A 142 2.20 -26.58 -2.95
N TYR A 143 1.32 -27.16 -2.14
CA TYR A 143 1.71 -28.10 -1.08
C TYR A 143 2.24 -29.42 -1.64
N GLN A 144 1.61 -29.97 -2.68
CA GLN A 144 2.10 -31.17 -3.38
C GLN A 144 3.50 -30.97 -3.96
N ALA A 145 3.80 -29.77 -4.45
CA ALA A 145 5.13 -29.39 -4.90
C ALA A 145 6.15 -29.12 -3.77
N GLY A 146 5.77 -29.38 -2.51
CA GLY A 146 6.66 -29.32 -1.35
C GLY A 146 6.85 -27.92 -0.76
N PHE A 147 6.00 -26.95 -1.11
CA PHE A 147 6.08 -25.58 -0.59
C PHE A 147 5.07 -25.33 0.53
N SER A 148 5.45 -24.51 1.52
CA SER A 148 4.57 -24.13 2.61
C SER A 148 3.58 -23.02 2.23
N CYS A 149 3.93 -22.18 1.26
CA CYS A 149 3.05 -21.12 0.76
C CYS A 149 3.45 -20.66 -0.65
N ARG A 150 2.50 -19.96 -1.31
CA ARG A 150 2.70 -19.38 -2.65
C ARG A 150 3.89 -18.44 -2.74
N ALA A 151 4.07 -17.60 -1.72
CA ALA A 151 5.16 -16.62 -1.68
C ALA A 151 6.53 -17.33 -1.69
N GLN A 152 6.68 -18.43 -0.92
CA GLN A 152 7.90 -19.24 -0.93
C GLN A 152 8.16 -19.87 -2.30
N ALA A 153 7.12 -20.45 -2.92
CA ALA A 153 7.23 -21.06 -4.25
C ALA A 153 7.64 -20.04 -5.32
N ARG A 154 6.94 -18.89 -5.41
CA ARG A 154 7.28 -17.79 -6.32
C ARG A 154 8.72 -17.32 -6.10
N ARG A 155 9.11 -17.10 -4.85
CA ARG A 155 10.46 -16.64 -4.49
C ARG A 155 11.53 -17.62 -4.97
N LEU A 156 11.36 -18.92 -4.74
CA LEU A 156 12.34 -19.93 -5.16
C LEU A 156 12.60 -19.89 -6.67
N TYR A 157 11.54 -19.96 -7.47
CA TYR A 157 11.67 -19.98 -8.93
C TYR A 157 12.20 -18.65 -9.48
N TYR A 158 11.78 -17.52 -8.90
CA TYR A 158 12.36 -16.23 -9.24
C TYR A 158 13.86 -16.19 -8.93
N ASP A 159 14.28 -16.61 -7.73
CA ASP A 159 15.69 -16.53 -7.30
C ASP A 159 16.59 -17.43 -8.17
N ARG A 160 16.08 -18.59 -8.62
CA ARG A 160 16.76 -19.46 -9.59
C ARG A 160 16.89 -18.84 -10.97
N ALA A 161 15.80 -18.28 -11.51
CA ALA A 161 15.83 -17.59 -12.81
C ALA A 161 16.78 -16.39 -12.78
N LYS A 162 16.72 -15.59 -11.70
CA LYS A 162 17.59 -14.44 -11.51
C LYS A 162 19.05 -14.86 -11.37
N ALA A 163 19.36 -15.94 -10.65
CA ALA A 163 20.73 -16.43 -10.56
C ALA A 163 21.30 -16.77 -11.95
N LEU A 164 20.53 -17.49 -12.78
CA LEU A 164 20.93 -17.79 -14.15
C LEU A 164 21.14 -16.53 -15.00
N PHE A 165 20.34 -15.48 -14.76
CA PHE A 165 20.52 -14.17 -15.39
C PHE A 165 21.83 -13.50 -14.92
N ASP A 166 22.05 -13.40 -13.61
CA ASP A 166 23.20 -12.70 -13.01
C ASP A 166 24.54 -13.32 -13.44
N PHE A 167 24.60 -14.66 -13.56
CA PHE A 167 25.77 -15.39 -14.04
C PHE A 167 25.91 -15.41 -15.58
N ASN A 168 25.02 -14.73 -16.31
CA ASN A 168 25.00 -14.73 -17.78
C ASN A 168 24.96 -16.15 -18.36
N TYR A 169 24.14 -17.04 -17.79
CA TYR A 169 24.05 -18.44 -18.23
C TYR A 169 23.44 -18.56 -19.64
N GLU A 170 22.39 -17.79 -19.91
CA GLU A 170 21.70 -17.73 -21.20
C GLU A 170 22.18 -16.51 -22.01
N ASN A 171 22.50 -16.70 -23.29
CA ASN A 171 22.95 -15.64 -24.19
C ASN A 171 21.91 -15.30 -25.28
N ASN A 172 20.86 -16.12 -25.43
CA ASN A 172 19.80 -15.87 -26.39
C ASN A 172 18.93 -14.71 -25.94
N LYS A 173 19.08 -13.57 -26.61
CA LYS A 173 18.39 -12.32 -26.28
C LYS A 173 16.86 -12.40 -26.38
N ILE A 174 16.30 -13.25 -27.26
CA ILE A 174 14.84 -13.41 -27.32
C ILE A 174 14.35 -14.12 -26.05
N ILE A 175 15.08 -15.14 -25.57
CA ILE A 175 14.79 -15.80 -24.30
C ILE A 175 14.94 -14.79 -23.16
N LEU A 176 16.01 -14.00 -23.14
CA LEU A 176 16.21 -12.98 -22.10
C LEU A 176 15.12 -11.91 -22.10
N VAL A 177 14.60 -11.49 -23.26
CA VAL A 177 13.43 -10.58 -23.35
C VAL A 177 12.19 -11.24 -22.76
N LYS A 178 11.90 -12.51 -23.08
CA LYS A 178 10.78 -13.26 -22.47
C LYS A 178 10.92 -13.32 -20.95
N VAL A 179 12.10 -13.69 -20.48
CA VAL A 179 12.45 -13.76 -19.05
C VAL A 179 12.26 -12.40 -18.39
N ALA A 180 12.77 -11.31 -18.97
CA ALA A 180 12.62 -9.97 -18.43
C ALA A 180 11.14 -9.57 -18.29
N ILE A 181 10.30 -9.90 -19.27
CA ILE A 181 8.85 -9.68 -19.16
C ILE A 181 8.27 -10.49 -18.00
N LEU A 182 8.56 -11.80 -17.92
CA LEU A 182 8.04 -12.67 -16.86
C LEU A 182 8.50 -12.21 -15.47
N LEU A 183 9.78 -11.88 -15.29
CA LEU A 183 10.32 -11.41 -14.01
C LEU A 183 9.84 -10.00 -13.63
N SER A 184 9.30 -9.21 -14.57
CA SER A 184 8.65 -7.92 -14.27
C SER A 184 7.40 -8.04 -13.40
N PHE A 185 6.88 -9.25 -13.20
CA PHE A 185 5.73 -9.54 -12.33
C PHE A 185 6.15 -9.85 -10.88
N LYS A 186 7.42 -9.67 -10.51
CA LYS A 186 7.87 -9.65 -9.11
C LYS A 186 7.83 -8.23 -8.55
N GLY A 187 7.21 -8.01 -7.39
CA GLY A 187 7.20 -6.72 -6.70
C GLY A 187 6.47 -6.81 -5.35
N PRO A 188 6.11 -5.72 -4.66
CA PRO A 188 6.37 -4.30 -4.95
C PRO A 188 7.60 -3.76 -4.21
N GLN A 189 8.58 -4.59 -3.84
CA GLN A 189 9.79 -4.17 -3.11
C GLN A 189 10.61 -3.15 -3.93
N MET A 190 10.26 -1.87 -3.83
CA MET A 190 10.89 -0.75 -4.55
C MET A 190 12.17 -0.25 -3.85
N ASP A 191 12.43 -0.73 -2.64
CA ASP A 191 13.63 -0.50 -1.85
C ASP A 191 14.87 -1.22 -2.42
N CYS A 192 14.66 -2.17 -3.33
CA CYS A 192 15.73 -2.90 -3.99
C CYS A 192 15.94 -2.47 -5.46
N TYR A 193 17.19 -2.57 -5.92
CA TYR A 193 17.56 -2.31 -7.31
C TYR A 193 16.76 -3.18 -8.29
N TRP A 194 16.40 -4.41 -7.90
CA TRP A 194 15.68 -5.37 -8.73
C TRP A 194 14.17 -5.32 -8.50
N ASN A 195 13.49 -4.47 -9.24
CA ASN A 195 12.04 -4.26 -9.16
C ASN A 195 11.37 -4.42 -10.55
N PRO A 196 10.03 -4.34 -10.67
CA PRO A 196 9.34 -4.44 -11.96
C PRO A 196 9.92 -3.52 -13.04
N CYS A 197 10.24 -2.26 -12.69
CA CYS A 197 10.78 -1.28 -13.63
C CYS A 197 12.16 -1.69 -14.14
N SER A 198 13.04 -2.20 -13.27
CA SER A 198 14.38 -2.64 -13.67
C SER A 198 14.32 -3.80 -14.67
N TRP A 199 13.40 -4.75 -14.50
CA TRP A 199 13.20 -5.83 -15.47
C TRP A 199 12.63 -5.32 -16.80
N ILE A 200 11.69 -4.37 -16.75
CA ILE A 200 11.16 -3.73 -17.96
C ILE A 200 12.29 -3.00 -18.70
N GLU A 201 13.13 -2.25 -17.99
CA GLU A 201 14.30 -1.55 -18.55
C GLU A 201 15.24 -2.50 -19.30
N ILE A 202 15.62 -3.60 -18.65
CA ILE A 202 16.48 -4.62 -19.24
C ILE A 202 15.82 -5.23 -20.49
N GLY A 203 14.53 -5.57 -20.40
CA GLY A 203 13.76 -6.11 -21.51
C GLY A 203 13.71 -5.15 -22.69
N VAL A 204 13.49 -3.86 -22.45
CA VAL A 204 13.48 -2.81 -23.47
C VAL A 204 14.86 -2.67 -24.11
N THR A 205 15.94 -2.62 -23.32
CA THR A 205 17.31 -2.56 -23.84
C THR A 205 17.60 -3.73 -24.79
N MET A 206 17.25 -4.95 -24.40
CA MET A 206 17.44 -6.15 -25.22
C MET A 206 16.54 -6.15 -26.47
N ALA A 207 15.30 -5.71 -26.35
CA ALA A 207 14.35 -5.62 -27.46
C ALA A 207 14.78 -4.57 -28.49
N VAL A 208 15.20 -3.39 -28.05
CA VAL A 208 15.74 -2.32 -28.92
C VAL A 208 17.00 -2.80 -29.62
N ALA A 209 17.91 -3.46 -28.89
CA ALA A 209 19.10 -4.07 -29.45
C ALA A 209 18.82 -5.12 -30.54
N LEU A 210 17.70 -5.85 -30.42
CA LEU A 210 17.24 -6.78 -31.45
C LEU A 210 16.53 -6.09 -32.61
N GLY A 211 16.22 -4.79 -32.49
CA GLY A 211 15.49 -4.00 -33.47
C GLY A 211 13.96 -4.08 -33.34
N MET A 212 13.42 -4.65 -32.25
CA MET A 212 11.97 -4.95 -32.09
C MET A 212 11.07 -3.73 -32.26
N HIS A 213 11.58 -2.54 -31.97
CA HIS A 213 10.91 -1.25 -32.15
C HIS A 213 10.74 -0.81 -33.62
N ARG A 214 11.34 -1.53 -34.58
CA ARG A 214 11.39 -1.13 -36.00
C ARG A 214 10.51 -1.97 -36.92
N LYS A 215 9.96 -1.35 -37.98
CA LYS A 215 9.26 -2.07 -39.07
C LYS A 215 10.14 -3.09 -39.80
N SER A 216 11.45 -2.86 -39.87
CA SER A 216 12.38 -3.68 -40.66
C SER A 216 12.47 -5.14 -40.22
N ILE A 217 12.22 -5.44 -38.94
CA ILE A 217 12.08 -6.83 -38.46
C ILE A 217 10.95 -7.58 -39.16
N ALA A 218 9.89 -6.87 -39.51
CA ALA A 218 8.77 -7.44 -40.23
C ALA A 218 9.10 -7.78 -41.70
N MET A 219 10.31 -7.51 -42.21
CA MET A 219 10.70 -7.84 -43.59
C MET A 219 11.58 -9.10 -43.70
N ASN A 220 12.34 -9.48 -42.67
CA ASN A 220 13.44 -10.46 -42.81
C ASN A 220 13.26 -11.82 -42.08
N GLY A 221 12.23 -12.00 -41.23
CA GLY A 221 11.96 -13.28 -40.54
C GLY A 221 10.92 -14.18 -41.23
N LYS A 222 10.82 -15.48 -40.87
CA LYS A 222 9.66 -16.33 -41.23
C LYS A 222 8.39 -15.77 -40.55
N SER A 223 7.20 -16.00 -41.12
CA SER A 223 5.94 -15.36 -40.68
C SER A 223 5.62 -15.54 -39.19
N ASN A 224 5.84 -16.75 -38.64
CA ASN A 224 5.51 -17.09 -37.25
C ASN A 224 6.37 -16.32 -36.21
N ASP A 225 7.58 -15.93 -36.59
CA ASP A 225 8.54 -15.27 -35.69
C ASP A 225 8.23 -13.78 -35.57
N ARG A 226 7.71 -13.19 -36.65
CA ARG A 226 7.31 -11.77 -36.70
C ARG A 226 6.20 -11.48 -35.69
N GLY A 227 5.18 -12.34 -35.64
CA GLY A 227 4.07 -12.22 -34.70
C GLY A 227 4.57 -12.22 -33.25
N LEU A 228 5.42 -13.19 -32.89
CA LEU A 228 5.99 -13.28 -31.54
C LEU A 228 6.79 -12.03 -31.16
N LEU A 229 7.68 -11.54 -32.03
CA LEU A 229 8.49 -10.35 -31.74
C LEU A 229 7.62 -9.10 -31.52
N ARG A 230 6.55 -8.94 -32.31
CA ARG A 230 5.56 -7.86 -32.10
C ARG A 230 4.82 -8.01 -30.77
N ARG A 231 4.38 -9.21 -30.41
CA ARG A 231 3.74 -9.49 -29.12
C ARG A 231 4.66 -9.16 -27.94
N LEU A 232 5.95 -9.53 -28.02
CA LEU A 232 6.94 -9.22 -26.98
C LEU A 232 7.15 -7.70 -26.84
N TRP A 233 7.31 -6.98 -27.96
CA TRP A 233 7.46 -5.53 -27.95
C TRP A 233 6.27 -4.82 -27.32
N TRP A 234 5.06 -5.13 -27.78
CA TRP A 234 3.85 -4.48 -27.30
C TRP A 234 3.49 -4.88 -25.87
N THR A 235 3.84 -6.10 -25.43
CA THR A 235 3.76 -6.48 -24.01
C THR A 235 4.68 -5.60 -23.16
N LEU A 236 5.94 -5.38 -23.58
CA LEU A 236 6.84 -4.45 -22.89
C LEU A 236 6.28 -3.02 -22.87
N ALA A 237 5.71 -2.54 -23.98
CA ALA A 237 5.10 -1.22 -24.08
C ALA A 237 3.94 -1.02 -23.09
N VAL A 238 3.06 -2.01 -22.96
CA VAL A 238 1.94 -2.00 -22.01
C VAL A 238 2.45 -2.02 -20.58
N ARG A 239 3.40 -2.92 -20.26
CA ARG A 239 4.00 -3.03 -18.92
C ARG A 239 4.72 -1.75 -18.50
N ASP A 240 5.52 -1.17 -19.40
CA ASP A 240 6.22 0.11 -19.20
C ASP A 240 5.24 1.25 -18.90
N ALA A 241 4.16 1.36 -19.67
CA ALA A 241 3.16 2.41 -19.48
C ALA A 241 2.48 2.32 -18.11
N HIS A 242 1.99 1.13 -17.73
CA HIS A 242 1.21 0.95 -16.51
C HIS A 242 2.07 0.97 -15.24
N CYS A 243 3.26 0.36 -15.26
CA CYS A 243 4.17 0.43 -14.11
C CYS A 243 4.64 1.87 -13.87
N SER A 244 4.94 2.61 -14.95
CA SER A 244 5.34 4.02 -14.87
C SER A 244 4.20 4.90 -14.36
N ALA A 245 2.96 4.68 -14.82
CA ALA A 245 1.79 5.41 -14.34
C ALA A 245 1.50 5.17 -12.86
N LEU A 246 1.55 3.91 -12.40
CA LEU A 246 1.34 3.55 -11.00
C LEU A 246 2.38 4.19 -10.06
N LEU A 247 3.63 4.30 -10.52
CA LEU A 247 4.76 4.77 -9.71
C LEU A 247 5.16 6.23 -9.96
N GLY A 248 4.48 6.93 -10.87
CA GLY A 248 4.81 8.31 -11.26
C GLY A 248 6.18 8.47 -11.91
N ARG A 249 6.65 7.48 -12.68
CA ARG A 249 7.98 7.49 -13.31
C ARG A 249 7.92 7.85 -14.81
N PRO A 250 9.00 8.39 -15.40
CA PRO A 250 9.10 8.52 -16.86
C PRO A 250 9.12 7.16 -17.55
N PHE A 251 8.54 7.10 -18.75
CA PHE A 251 8.56 5.89 -19.57
C PHE A 251 9.95 5.55 -20.09
N ARG A 252 10.23 4.25 -20.21
CA ARG A 252 11.50 3.75 -20.78
C ARG A 252 11.46 3.64 -22.29
N ILE A 253 10.29 3.32 -22.85
CA ILE A 253 10.11 3.30 -24.30
C ILE A 253 9.76 4.70 -24.79
N ASN A 254 10.62 5.26 -25.64
CA ASN A 254 10.32 6.47 -26.39
C ASN A 254 9.55 6.13 -27.67
N MET A 255 8.23 6.26 -27.63
CA MET A 255 7.36 5.92 -28.76
C MET A 255 7.64 6.76 -30.03
N ALA A 256 8.17 7.98 -29.89
CA ALA A 256 8.52 8.82 -31.03
C ALA A 256 9.68 8.26 -31.87
N GLN A 257 10.48 7.34 -31.31
CA GLN A 257 11.59 6.66 -32.00
C GLN A 257 11.20 5.28 -32.55
N CYS A 258 9.93 4.87 -32.38
CA CYS A 258 9.44 3.57 -32.78
C CYS A 258 8.58 3.69 -34.04
N ASP A 259 8.72 2.76 -34.98
CA ASP A 259 7.85 2.70 -36.18
C ASP A 259 7.16 1.34 -36.36
N ILE A 260 7.40 0.37 -35.47
CA ILE A 260 6.71 -0.93 -35.45
C ILE A 260 5.17 -0.82 -35.57
N GLU A 261 4.58 -1.72 -36.36
CA GLU A 261 3.13 -1.78 -36.52
C GLU A 261 2.41 -2.26 -35.25
N MET A 262 1.19 -1.76 -35.05
CA MET A 262 0.26 -2.25 -34.03
C MET A 262 -0.03 -3.75 -34.20
N LEU A 263 -0.31 -4.43 -33.08
CA LEU A 263 -0.74 -5.84 -33.06
C LEU A 263 -2.01 -6.06 -33.89
N LYS A 264 -2.04 -7.18 -34.60
CA LYS A 264 -3.17 -7.68 -35.40
C LYS A 264 -3.50 -9.11 -34.99
N GLU A 265 -4.69 -9.59 -35.35
CA GLU A 265 -5.14 -10.96 -35.06
C GLU A 265 -4.15 -12.03 -35.61
N ASN A 266 -3.62 -11.81 -36.82
CA ASN A 266 -2.64 -12.69 -37.46
C ASN A 266 -1.26 -12.70 -36.77
N ASP A 267 -1.02 -11.83 -35.79
CA ASP A 267 0.20 -11.87 -35.00
C ASP A 267 0.15 -12.98 -33.95
N PHE A 268 -0.98 -13.65 -33.72
CA PHE A 268 -1.14 -14.75 -32.76
C PHE A 268 -1.14 -16.12 -33.49
N PRO A 269 -0.64 -17.22 -32.88
CA PRO A 269 -0.50 -18.51 -33.56
C PRO A 269 -1.85 -19.18 -33.88
N ASP A 270 -1.97 -19.73 -35.10
CA ASP A 270 -3.20 -20.32 -35.66
C ASP A 270 -3.64 -21.64 -35.01
N GLU A 271 -2.77 -22.41 -34.36
CA GLU A 271 -3.10 -23.78 -33.90
C GLU A 271 -3.96 -23.84 -32.62
N HIS A 272 -4.15 -22.71 -31.93
CA HIS A 272 -5.16 -22.55 -30.87
C HIS A 272 -6.48 -21.95 -31.36
N THR A 273 -6.65 -21.75 -32.68
CA THR A 273 -7.93 -21.33 -33.25
C THR A 273 -8.94 -22.48 -33.17
N CYS A 274 -10.14 -22.19 -32.69
CA CYS A 274 -11.31 -22.99 -33.04
C CYS A 274 -11.44 -22.95 -34.58
N ARG A 275 -10.89 -23.95 -35.28
CA ARG A 275 -10.71 -23.99 -36.74
C ARG A 275 -11.99 -24.09 -37.58
N SER A 276 -13.19 -23.88 -37.03
CA SER A 276 -14.37 -23.83 -37.90
C SER A 276 -14.58 -22.39 -38.41
N PRO A 277 -14.65 -22.15 -39.74
CA PRO A 277 -15.11 -20.89 -40.32
C PRO A 277 -16.54 -20.51 -39.92
N THR A 278 -17.28 -21.45 -39.30
CA THR A 278 -18.62 -21.26 -38.74
C THR A 278 -18.62 -20.94 -37.24
N THR A 279 -17.46 -20.84 -36.58
CA THR A 279 -17.41 -20.53 -35.14
C THR A 279 -17.74 -19.04 -34.91
N PRO A 280 -18.75 -18.70 -34.10
CA PRO A 280 -19.09 -17.30 -33.82
C PRO A 280 -17.94 -16.55 -33.14
N LEU A 281 -17.99 -15.20 -33.16
CA LEU A 281 -17.09 -14.30 -32.39
C LEU A 281 -17.05 -14.58 -30.86
N SER A 282 -17.75 -15.61 -30.37
CA SER A 282 -17.85 -16.04 -28.98
C SER A 282 -16.71 -16.96 -28.51
N CYS A 283 -15.68 -17.28 -29.33
CA CYS A 283 -14.52 -18.02 -28.83
C CYS A 283 -13.71 -17.18 -27.84
N ASN A 284 -13.49 -17.72 -26.63
CA ASN A 284 -12.64 -17.09 -25.60
C ASN A 284 -11.21 -16.80 -26.11
N CYS A 285 -10.69 -17.63 -27.02
CA CYS A 285 -9.39 -17.46 -27.69
C CYS A 285 -9.29 -16.14 -28.46
N ARG A 286 -10.31 -15.84 -29.28
CA ARG A 286 -10.36 -14.64 -30.10
C ARG A 286 -10.57 -13.39 -29.26
N GLN A 287 -11.37 -13.51 -28.20
CA GLN A 287 -11.56 -12.44 -27.22
C GLN A 287 -10.26 -12.10 -26.50
N SER A 288 -9.45 -13.08 -26.11
CA SER A 288 -8.13 -12.85 -25.51
C SER A 288 -7.20 -12.04 -26.44
N PHE A 289 -7.13 -12.37 -27.74
CA PHE A 289 -6.27 -11.65 -28.68
C PHE A 289 -6.76 -10.21 -28.91
N GLU A 290 -8.07 -10.05 -29.10
CA GLU A 290 -8.68 -8.74 -29.24
C GLU A 290 -8.45 -7.89 -27.97
N TYR A 291 -8.55 -8.48 -26.78
CA TYR A 291 -8.22 -7.82 -25.52
C TYR A 291 -6.77 -7.28 -25.53
N GLN A 292 -5.78 -8.11 -25.89
CA GLN A 292 -4.38 -7.70 -25.92
C GLN A 292 -4.13 -6.56 -26.94
N ILE A 293 -4.78 -6.60 -28.10
CA ILE A 293 -4.71 -5.52 -29.12
C ILE A 293 -5.28 -4.22 -28.55
N GLN A 294 -6.44 -4.29 -27.90
CA GLN A 294 -7.15 -3.12 -27.37
C GLN A 294 -6.45 -2.54 -26.12
N ALA A 295 -5.91 -3.38 -25.23
CA ALA A 295 -5.08 -2.97 -24.11
C ALA A 295 -3.80 -2.27 -24.57
N THR A 296 -3.22 -2.72 -25.69
CA THR A 296 -2.07 -2.05 -26.32
C THR A 296 -2.42 -0.63 -26.77
N LYS A 297 -3.58 -0.45 -27.41
CA LYS A 297 -4.07 0.89 -27.81
C LYS A 297 -4.31 1.79 -26.59
N LEU A 298 -4.95 1.28 -25.55
CA LEU A 298 -5.15 2.01 -24.29
C LEU A 298 -3.82 2.47 -23.66
N SER A 299 -2.78 1.63 -23.72
CA SER A 299 -1.47 2.00 -23.18
C SER A 299 -0.82 3.21 -23.88
N LEU A 300 -1.19 3.50 -25.12
CA LEU A 300 -0.74 4.71 -25.83
C LEU A 300 -1.44 5.95 -25.29
N PHE A 301 -2.76 5.90 -25.09
CA PHE A 301 -3.50 6.99 -24.44
C PHE A 301 -3.01 7.24 -23.01
N LEU A 302 -2.67 6.19 -22.27
CA LEU A 302 -2.06 6.33 -20.94
C LEU A 302 -0.75 7.13 -21.01
N ARG A 303 0.07 6.93 -22.05
CA ARG A 303 1.29 7.72 -22.24
C ARG A 303 0.99 9.18 -22.50
N ASP A 304 -0.02 9.47 -23.33
CA ASP A 304 -0.46 10.84 -23.61
C ASP A 304 -0.97 11.54 -22.33
N ILE A 305 -1.76 10.83 -21.51
CA ILE A 305 -2.25 11.33 -20.21
C ILE A 305 -1.08 11.65 -19.28
N MET A 306 -0.11 10.75 -19.15
CA MET A 306 1.04 10.96 -18.28
C MET A 306 1.95 12.09 -18.79
N HIS A 307 2.14 12.22 -20.10
CA HIS A 307 2.86 13.34 -20.70
C HIS A 307 2.12 14.67 -20.45
N PHE A 308 0.80 14.69 -20.58
CA PHE A 308 -0.02 15.87 -20.29
C PHE A 308 0.06 16.27 -18.81
N ARG A 309 0.00 15.31 -17.88
CA ARG A 309 -0.04 15.59 -16.44
C ARG A 309 1.33 15.85 -15.80
N PHE A 310 2.36 15.15 -16.24
CA PHE A 310 3.67 15.11 -15.58
C PHE A 310 4.85 15.47 -16.51
N GLY A 311 4.59 15.70 -17.80
CA GLY A 311 5.61 16.13 -18.75
C GLY A 311 5.92 17.65 -18.67
N PRO A 312 7.07 18.09 -19.21
CA PRO A 312 7.34 19.52 -19.37
C PRO A 312 6.25 20.14 -20.27
N THR A 313 5.70 21.26 -19.83
CA THR A 313 4.48 21.94 -20.31
C THR A 313 4.27 21.81 -21.83
N SER A 314 3.45 20.85 -22.26
CA SER A 314 3.01 20.74 -23.66
C SER A 314 1.73 21.56 -23.84
N VAL A 315 1.82 22.61 -24.67
CA VAL A 315 0.71 23.54 -24.94
C VAL A 315 -0.36 22.92 -25.86
N SER A 316 -0.11 21.73 -26.43
CA SER A 316 -0.91 21.20 -27.55
C SER A 316 -2.07 20.28 -27.16
N SER A 317 -2.05 19.65 -25.99
CA SER A 317 -3.07 18.67 -25.58
C SER A 317 -3.86 19.18 -24.39
N THR A 318 -5.19 19.14 -24.48
CA THR A 318 -6.10 19.51 -23.38
C THR A 318 -6.82 18.26 -22.85
N ILE A 319 -7.35 18.35 -21.63
CA ILE A 319 -8.19 17.29 -21.04
C ILE A 319 -9.32 16.91 -21.99
N GLY A 320 -10.00 17.90 -22.59
CA GLY A 320 -11.11 17.66 -23.52
C GLY A 320 -10.71 16.83 -24.75
N ILE A 321 -9.56 17.13 -25.36
CA ILE A 321 -9.07 16.39 -26.54
C ILE A 321 -8.77 14.93 -26.19
N ILE A 322 -8.03 14.69 -25.11
CA ILE A 322 -7.67 13.33 -24.70
C ILE A 322 -8.92 12.54 -24.30
N HIS A 323 -9.86 13.17 -23.59
CA HIS A 323 -11.12 12.55 -23.22
C HIS A 323 -11.95 12.16 -24.46
N GLU A 324 -12.07 13.06 -25.45
CA GLU A 324 -12.79 12.77 -26.70
C GLU A 324 -12.14 11.60 -27.46
N GLN A 325 -10.80 11.55 -27.50
CA GLN A 325 -10.07 10.43 -28.11
C GLN A 325 -10.35 9.09 -27.42
N LEU A 326 -10.35 9.06 -26.08
CA LEU A 326 -10.70 7.86 -25.31
C LEU A 326 -12.14 7.40 -25.58
N MET A 327 -13.09 8.33 -25.64
CA MET A 327 -14.48 8.02 -25.93
C MET A 327 -14.70 7.59 -27.38
N GLY A 328 -13.98 8.19 -28.33
CA GLY A 328 -13.94 7.77 -29.73
C GLY A 328 -13.40 6.34 -29.88
N TRP A 329 -12.34 6.01 -29.14
CA TRP A 329 -11.84 4.63 -29.07
C TRP A 329 -12.87 3.67 -28.48
N LYS A 330 -13.56 4.05 -27.38
CA LYS A 330 -14.62 3.24 -26.76
C LYS A 330 -15.74 2.92 -27.76
N ALA A 331 -16.15 3.90 -28.57
CA ALA A 331 -17.20 3.74 -29.56
C ALA A 331 -16.81 2.80 -30.72
N GLN A 332 -15.51 2.67 -31.00
CA GLN A 332 -14.98 1.80 -32.06
C GLN A 332 -14.68 0.37 -31.60
N LEU A 333 -14.86 0.05 -30.32
CA LEU A 333 -14.66 -1.30 -29.80
C LEU A 333 -15.62 -2.29 -30.50
N PRO A 334 -15.17 -3.52 -30.84
CA PRO A 334 -16.06 -4.57 -31.32
C PRO A 334 -17.16 -4.87 -30.29
N THR A 335 -18.37 -5.27 -30.73
CA THR A 335 -19.51 -5.56 -29.84
C THR A 335 -19.18 -6.55 -28.73
N ALA A 336 -18.34 -7.55 -29.00
CA ALA A 336 -17.89 -8.54 -28.01
C ALA A 336 -17.00 -7.97 -26.88
N MET A 337 -16.46 -6.76 -27.07
CA MET A 337 -15.60 -6.01 -26.15
C MET A 337 -16.26 -4.77 -25.56
N GLN A 338 -17.50 -4.48 -25.94
CA GLN A 338 -18.24 -3.35 -25.38
C GLN A 338 -18.91 -3.76 -24.07
N PHE A 339 -18.65 -2.99 -23.01
CA PHE A 339 -19.35 -3.13 -21.74
C PHE A 339 -20.70 -2.41 -21.80
N LEU A 340 -21.80 -3.17 -21.88
CA LEU A 340 -23.17 -2.64 -21.89
C LEU A 340 -23.86 -2.97 -20.55
N ARG A 341 -24.30 -1.93 -19.83
CA ARG A 341 -25.04 -2.09 -18.56
C ARG A 341 -26.38 -2.79 -18.84
N GLY A 342 -26.71 -3.81 -18.04
CA GLY A 342 -28.01 -4.52 -18.11
C GLY A 342 -28.02 -5.84 -18.89
N GLN A 343 -26.89 -6.27 -19.47
CA GLN A 343 -26.80 -7.60 -20.10
C GLN A 343 -26.51 -8.70 -19.06
N SER A 344 -27.19 -9.84 -19.21
CA SER A 344 -27.12 -10.99 -18.29
C SER A 344 -25.82 -11.80 -18.37
N SER A 345 -25.11 -11.77 -19.51
CA SER A 345 -23.78 -12.37 -19.65
C SER A 345 -22.83 -11.40 -20.36
N VAL A 346 -22.02 -10.67 -19.58
CA VAL A 346 -21.00 -9.75 -20.12
C VAL A 346 -19.64 -10.45 -20.09
N SER A 347 -18.90 -10.37 -21.19
CA SER A 347 -17.54 -10.92 -21.29
C SER A 347 -16.62 -10.30 -20.23
N THR A 348 -15.91 -11.13 -19.48
CA THR A 348 -14.90 -10.70 -18.49
C THR A 348 -13.85 -9.78 -19.12
N TRP A 349 -13.47 -10.03 -20.38
CA TRP A 349 -12.56 -9.20 -21.18
C TRP A 349 -13.09 -7.76 -21.39
N ALA A 350 -14.39 -7.63 -21.66
CA ALA A 350 -15.03 -6.33 -21.82
C ALA A 350 -15.06 -5.55 -20.50
N VAL A 351 -15.31 -6.23 -19.38
CA VAL A 351 -15.24 -5.63 -18.04
C VAL A 351 -13.82 -5.11 -17.75
N GLN A 352 -12.80 -5.90 -18.06
CA GLN A 352 -11.40 -5.52 -17.84
C GLN A 352 -11.00 -4.29 -18.67
N LEU A 353 -11.40 -4.21 -19.95
CA LEU A 353 -11.17 -3.02 -20.78
C LEU A 353 -11.90 -1.79 -20.27
N ASP A 354 -13.15 -1.93 -19.81
CA ASP A 354 -13.89 -0.81 -19.23
C ASP A 354 -13.24 -0.31 -17.93
N ILE A 355 -12.67 -1.21 -17.10
CA ILE A 355 -11.90 -0.80 -15.91
C ILE A 355 -10.63 -0.04 -16.32
N LEU A 356 -9.87 -0.51 -17.30
CA LEU A 356 -8.67 0.19 -17.78
C LEU A 356 -9.02 1.58 -18.35
N LEU A 357 -10.11 1.68 -19.11
CA LEU A 357 -10.61 2.95 -19.62
C LEU A 357 -10.96 3.91 -18.48
N ASN A 358 -11.76 3.46 -17.49
CA ASN A 358 -12.11 4.30 -16.35
C ASN A 358 -10.90 4.65 -15.49
N TYR A 359 -9.90 3.76 -15.38
CA TYR A 359 -8.62 4.07 -14.75
C TYR A 359 -7.89 5.22 -15.45
N HIS A 360 -7.86 5.21 -16.78
CA HIS A 360 -7.26 6.30 -17.57
C HIS A 360 -8.06 7.61 -17.43
N ILE A 361 -9.40 7.55 -17.40
CA ILE A 361 -10.26 8.72 -17.16
C ILE A 361 -10.02 9.30 -15.77
N MET A 362 -9.98 8.46 -14.72
CA MET A 362 -9.65 8.91 -13.36
C MET A 362 -8.27 9.58 -13.32
N LEU A 363 -7.27 8.98 -13.97
CA LEU A 363 -5.95 9.59 -14.08
C LEU A 363 -5.99 10.94 -14.80
N LEU A 364 -6.75 11.09 -15.88
CA LEU A 364 -6.85 12.33 -16.64
C LEU A 364 -7.50 13.47 -15.84
N HIS A 365 -8.52 13.15 -15.04
CA HIS A 365 -9.35 14.13 -14.33
C HIS A 365 -9.01 14.32 -12.84
N MET A 366 -8.06 13.57 -12.30
CA MET A 366 -7.62 13.72 -10.90
C MET A 366 -6.94 15.08 -10.69
N ASP A 367 -7.35 15.80 -9.64
CA ASP A 367 -6.80 17.12 -9.28
C ASP A 367 -5.28 17.05 -8.99
N GLN A 368 -4.55 18.08 -9.41
CA GLN A 368 -3.14 18.23 -9.02
C GLN A 368 -3.05 18.68 -7.56
N PRO A 369 -2.13 18.12 -6.75
CA PRO A 369 -1.86 18.65 -5.43
C PRO A 369 -1.44 20.11 -5.57
N ARG A 370 -2.19 21.00 -4.89
CA ARG A 370 -2.08 22.46 -4.91
C ARG A 370 -0.63 22.92 -5.12
N GLN A 371 -0.31 23.40 -6.32
CA GLN A 371 0.84 24.27 -6.48
C GLN A 371 0.60 25.47 -5.56
N SER A 372 1.48 25.63 -4.57
CA SER A 372 1.51 26.75 -3.65
C SER A 372 1.40 28.08 -4.41
N ARG A 373 0.39 28.88 -4.01
CA ARG A 373 -0.02 30.22 -4.48
C ARG A 373 -0.78 30.27 -5.82
N PRO A 374 -2.07 30.64 -5.82
CA PRO A 374 -2.62 31.36 -6.97
C PRO A 374 -1.89 32.69 -7.05
N ASN A 375 -1.22 32.96 -8.17
CA ASN A 375 -0.87 34.34 -8.51
C ASN A 375 -2.19 35.13 -8.62
N PRO A 376 -2.35 36.28 -7.93
CA PRO A 376 -3.57 37.09 -8.01
C PRO A 376 -3.86 37.69 -9.39
N SER A 377 -3.05 37.40 -10.40
CA SER A 377 -3.10 38.00 -11.74
C SER A 377 -3.63 37.09 -12.84
N SER A 378 -3.93 35.80 -12.58
CA SER A 378 -4.69 34.99 -13.53
C SER A 378 -6.16 35.04 -13.15
N LEU A 379 -6.89 36.03 -13.67
CA LEU A 379 -8.33 35.91 -13.78
C LEU A 379 -8.63 34.53 -14.39
N SER A 380 -9.34 33.71 -13.63
CA SER A 380 -9.97 32.51 -14.14
C SER A 380 -10.87 32.94 -15.30
N THR A 381 -10.38 32.82 -16.52
CA THR A 381 -11.24 32.73 -17.70
C THR A 381 -11.95 31.39 -17.58
N ALA A 382 -13.03 31.37 -16.80
CA ALA A 382 -14.03 30.33 -16.85
C ALA A 382 -14.55 30.31 -18.29
N VAL A 383 -14.06 29.35 -19.08
CA VAL A 383 -14.66 29.03 -20.38
C VAL A 383 -16.04 28.45 -20.07
N PRO A 384 -17.13 29.08 -20.52
CA PRO A 384 -18.47 28.53 -20.34
C PRO A 384 -18.56 27.22 -21.14
N GLY A 385 -18.72 26.09 -20.44
CA GLY A 385 -18.75 24.74 -21.04
C GLY A 385 -17.68 23.76 -20.56
N GLY A 386 -16.86 24.12 -19.56
CA GLY A 386 -15.82 23.22 -19.01
C GLY A 386 -16.41 22.00 -18.27
N TYR A 387 -15.92 20.80 -18.61
CA TYR A 387 -16.22 19.54 -17.93
C TYR A 387 -15.97 19.64 -16.41
N ASP A 388 -16.94 19.20 -15.59
CA ASP A 388 -16.71 18.97 -14.16
C ASP A 388 -15.80 17.74 -13.99
N SER A 389 -14.49 18.01 -13.86
CA SER A 389 -13.48 16.95 -13.81
C SER A 389 -13.61 16.09 -12.56
N THR A 390 -13.96 16.69 -11.43
CA THR A 390 -14.18 15.96 -10.18
C THR A 390 -15.35 15.00 -10.32
N ALA A 391 -16.50 15.46 -10.85
CA ALA A 391 -17.66 14.59 -11.05
C ALA A 391 -17.39 13.44 -12.04
N ILE A 392 -16.58 13.68 -13.09
CA ILE A 392 -16.19 12.62 -14.04
C ILE A 392 -15.30 11.58 -13.36
N ALA A 393 -14.31 12.01 -12.58
CA ALA A 393 -13.42 11.11 -11.85
C ALA A 393 -14.19 10.25 -10.83
N GLU A 394 -15.12 10.86 -10.09
CA GLU A 394 -15.99 10.16 -9.13
C GLU A 394 -16.92 9.15 -9.82
N SER A 395 -17.53 9.52 -10.94
CA SER A 395 -18.38 8.63 -11.75
C SER A 395 -17.60 7.42 -12.27
N SER A 396 -16.38 7.64 -12.76
CA SER A 396 -15.48 6.56 -13.18
C SER A 396 -15.04 5.68 -12.01
N ALA A 397 -14.78 6.24 -10.84
CA ALA A 397 -14.44 5.47 -9.63
C ALA A 397 -15.59 4.56 -9.20
N LEU A 398 -16.83 5.05 -9.21
CA LEU A 398 -18.03 4.24 -8.95
C LEU A 398 -18.22 3.13 -9.98
N ALA A 399 -17.95 3.41 -11.26
CA ALA A 399 -18.03 2.40 -12.33
C ALA A 399 -17.02 1.26 -12.12
N VAL A 400 -15.76 1.59 -11.76
CA VAL A 400 -14.74 0.60 -11.42
C VAL A 400 -15.15 -0.22 -10.20
N SER A 401 -15.56 0.44 -9.11
CA SER A 401 -16.04 -0.23 -7.89
C SER A 401 -17.17 -1.24 -8.18
N SER A 402 -18.17 -0.85 -8.97
CA SER A 402 -19.29 -1.73 -9.31
C SER A 402 -18.87 -3.00 -10.08
N SER A 403 -17.74 -2.94 -10.79
CA SER A 403 -17.18 -4.08 -11.51
C SER A 403 -16.51 -5.10 -10.59
N ALA A 404 -16.21 -4.74 -9.33
CA ALA A 404 -15.61 -5.65 -8.35
C ALA A 404 -16.46 -6.90 -8.12
N ILE A 405 -17.78 -6.74 -8.06
CA ILE A 405 -18.75 -7.83 -7.81
C ILE A 405 -18.64 -8.91 -8.90
N LYS A 406 -18.29 -8.54 -10.14
CA LYS A 406 -18.14 -9.48 -11.26
C LYS A 406 -16.79 -10.22 -11.23
N LEU A 407 -15.79 -9.62 -10.59
CA LEU A 407 -14.41 -10.10 -10.61
C LEU A 407 -13.97 -10.73 -9.28
N ILE A 408 -14.79 -10.71 -8.24
CA ILE A 408 -14.38 -11.12 -6.89
C ILE A 408 -14.09 -12.62 -6.73
N THR A 409 -14.64 -13.46 -7.61
CA THR A 409 -14.38 -14.90 -7.52
C THR A 409 -12.90 -15.18 -7.80
N ARG A 410 -12.32 -16.16 -7.09
CA ARG A 410 -10.91 -16.50 -7.24
C ARG A 410 -10.53 -16.83 -8.69
N ASP A 411 -11.40 -17.53 -9.42
CA ASP A 411 -11.19 -17.85 -10.83
C ASP A 411 -11.13 -16.57 -11.70
N SER A 412 -12.05 -15.62 -11.49
CA SER A 412 -12.04 -14.33 -12.20
C SER A 412 -10.79 -13.49 -11.90
N ILE A 413 -10.32 -13.47 -10.66
CA ILE A 413 -9.10 -12.73 -10.27
C ILE A 413 -7.87 -13.31 -10.95
N CYS A 414 -7.75 -14.64 -11.04
CA CYS A 414 -6.62 -15.29 -11.70
C CYS A 414 -6.60 -15.06 -13.22
N ASN A 415 -7.75 -14.75 -13.81
CA ASN A 415 -7.89 -14.37 -15.22
C ASN A 415 -7.86 -12.84 -15.44
N THR A 416 -7.54 -12.06 -14.40
CA THR A 416 -7.51 -10.59 -14.46
C THR A 416 -6.08 -10.07 -14.64
N PRO A 417 -5.83 -9.21 -15.65
CA PRO A 417 -4.50 -8.65 -15.88
C PRO A 417 -4.08 -7.69 -14.76
N HIS A 418 -2.79 -7.66 -14.48
CA HIS A 418 -2.23 -6.87 -13.39
C HIS A 418 -2.49 -5.37 -13.53
N GLU A 419 -2.66 -4.90 -14.76
CA GLU A 419 -2.95 -3.50 -15.12
C GLU A 419 -4.33 -3.01 -14.62
N VAL A 420 -5.25 -3.93 -14.30
CA VAL A 420 -6.61 -3.62 -13.82
C VAL A 420 -6.62 -3.23 -12.34
N PHE A 421 -5.78 -3.86 -11.51
CA PHE A 421 -5.78 -3.62 -10.06
C PHE A 421 -5.41 -2.19 -9.63
N PRO A 422 -4.47 -1.48 -10.29
CA PRO A 422 -4.26 -0.05 -10.09
C PRO A 422 -5.53 0.80 -10.24
N GLY A 423 -6.44 0.40 -11.13
CA GLY A 423 -7.74 1.05 -11.30
C GLY A 423 -8.59 0.98 -10.03
N PHE A 424 -8.66 -0.18 -9.39
CA PHE A 424 -9.36 -0.35 -8.11
C PHE A 424 -8.69 0.42 -6.97
N PHE A 425 -7.35 0.47 -6.96
CA PHE A 425 -6.61 1.24 -5.97
C PHE A 425 -6.92 2.74 -6.10
N MET A 426 -6.87 3.28 -7.32
CA MET A 426 -7.21 4.67 -7.60
C MET A 426 -8.67 5.01 -7.32
N ALA A 427 -9.59 4.14 -7.74
CA ALA A 427 -11.01 4.28 -7.45
C ALA A 427 -11.25 4.29 -5.94
N GLY A 428 -10.57 3.43 -5.17
CA GLY A 428 -10.64 3.43 -3.72
C GLY A 428 -10.20 4.75 -3.10
N ILE A 429 -9.09 5.34 -3.56
CA ILE A 429 -8.65 6.66 -3.07
C ILE A 429 -9.69 7.74 -3.34
N ILE A 430 -10.23 7.81 -4.57
CA ILE A 430 -11.23 8.82 -4.96
C ILE A 430 -12.52 8.63 -4.16
N LEU A 431 -13.03 7.40 -4.05
CA LEU A 431 -14.25 7.08 -3.28
C LEU A 431 -14.07 7.37 -1.80
N TYR A 432 -12.89 7.08 -1.23
CA TYR A 432 -12.59 7.45 0.15
C TYR A 432 -12.66 8.97 0.32
N GLN A 433 -12.00 9.75 -0.54
CA GLN A 433 -12.03 11.22 -0.48
C GLN A 433 -13.47 11.77 -0.64
N GLN A 434 -14.23 11.23 -1.58
CA GLN A 434 -15.62 11.62 -1.83
C GLN A 434 -16.51 11.31 -0.62
N ALA A 435 -16.33 10.15 0.02
CA ALA A 435 -17.08 9.79 1.23
C ALA A 435 -16.78 10.75 2.39
N GLN A 436 -15.55 11.23 2.52
CA GLN A 436 -15.17 12.22 3.55
C GLN A 436 -15.76 13.61 3.28
N GLN A 437 -15.97 13.97 2.01
CA GLN A 437 -16.48 15.30 1.61
C GLN A 437 -18.01 15.33 1.45
N ALA A 438 -18.68 14.18 1.51
CA ALA A 438 -20.12 14.08 1.31
C ALA A 438 -20.90 14.72 2.47
N GLN A 439 -21.70 15.74 2.17
CA GLN A 439 -22.57 16.41 3.16
C GLN A 439 -23.78 15.55 3.58
N ASN A 440 -24.19 14.58 2.75
CA ASN A 440 -25.35 13.73 2.99
C ASN A 440 -24.92 12.35 3.51
N THR A 441 -25.36 11.99 4.72
CA THR A 441 -25.02 10.73 5.39
C THR A 441 -25.41 9.49 4.58
N HIS A 442 -26.52 9.50 3.84
CA HIS A 442 -26.93 8.36 3.01
C HIS A 442 -26.02 8.18 1.79
N LEU A 443 -25.65 9.30 1.16
CA LEU A 443 -24.71 9.32 0.05
C LEU A 443 -23.32 8.85 0.51
N ALA A 444 -22.84 9.36 1.66
CA ALA A 444 -21.57 8.95 2.26
C ALA A 444 -21.50 7.44 2.53
N ARG A 445 -22.57 6.84 3.08
CA ARG A 445 -22.66 5.37 3.29
C ARG A 445 -22.61 4.58 1.99
N MET A 446 -23.30 5.04 0.94
CA MET A 446 -23.29 4.38 -0.36
C MET A 446 -21.91 4.43 -1.02
N ILE A 447 -21.21 5.57 -0.90
CA ILE A 447 -19.85 5.73 -1.41
C ILE A 447 -18.87 4.86 -0.59
N ARG A 448 -19.02 4.78 0.74
CA ARG A 448 -18.23 3.89 1.60
C ARG A 448 -18.40 2.42 1.19
N ALA A 449 -19.62 1.96 0.93
CA ALA A 449 -19.85 0.61 0.41
C ALA A 449 -19.17 0.37 -0.96
N SER A 450 -19.09 1.41 -1.80
CA SER A 450 -18.37 1.34 -3.07
C SER A 450 -16.85 1.29 -2.85
N PHE A 451 -16.33 1.98 -1.83
CA PHE A 451 -14.93 1.85 -1.41
C PHE A 451 -14.63 0.43 -0.90
N ASP A 452 -15.51 -0.15 -0.09
CA ASP A 452 -15.37 -1.50 0.46
C ASP A 452 -15.28 -2.56 -0.66
N ASN A 453 -16.04 -2.39 -1.75
CA ASN A 453 -15.93 -3.26 -2.93
C ASN A 453 -14.51 -3.28 -3.52
N CYS A 454 -13.85 -2.11 -3.60
CA CYS A 454 -12.46 -2.01 -4.07
C CYS A 454 -11.50 -2.70 -3.11
N GLN A 455 -11.65 -2.48 -1.79
CA GLN A 455 -10.81 -3.13 -0.78
C GLN A 455 -10.95 -4.64 -0.79
N MET A 456 -12.18 -5.14 -0.89
CA MET A 456 -12.49 -6.56 -0.91
C MET A 456 -11.83 -7.25 -2.10
N LEU A 457 -11.93 -6.67 -3.31
CA LEU A 457 -11.27 -7.23 -4.50
C LEU A 457 -9.74 -7.20 -4.37
N LEU A 458 -9.16 -6.09 -3.90
CA LEU A 458 -7.71 -5.97 -3.74
C LEU A 458 -7.17 -6.91 -2.67
N THR A 459 -7.94 -7.18 -1.61
CA THR A 459 -7.64 -8.18 -0.59
C THR A 459 -7.54 -9.58 -1.19
N GLN A 460 -8.51 -9.96 -2.03
CA GLN A 460 -8.47 -11.25 -2.71
C GLN A 460 -7.32 -11.34 -3.74
N ALA A 461 -6.95 -10.21 -4.36
CA ALA A 461 -5.87 -10.14 -5.33
C ALA A 461 -4.46 -10.17 -4.72
N GLN A 462 -4.27 -9.98 -3.40
CA GLN A 462 -2.93 -9.91 -2.79
C GLN A 462 -2.05 -11.14 -3.04
N ASN A 463 -2.66 -12.30 -3.27
CA ASN A 463 -1.95 -13.56 -3.53
C ASN A 463 -1.48 -13.70 -4.98
N THR A 464 -2.05 -12.95 -5.92
CA THR A 464 -1.74 -13.01 -7.35
C THR A 464 -1.07 -11.72 -7.84
N TRP A 465 -1.33 -10.60 -7.16
CA TRP A 465 -0.79 -9.28 -7.42
C TRP A 465 -0.09 -8.76 -6.17
N ASP A 466 1.22 -9.01 -6.08
CA ASP A 466 2.04 -8.64 -4.92
C ASP A 466 1.88 -7.16 -4.46
N PRO A 467 1.71 -6.14 -5.35
CA PRO A 467 1.42 -4.76 -4.93
C PRO A 467 0.12 -4.57 -4.13
N GLY A 468 -0.80 -5.53 -4.15
CA GLY A 468 -2.05 -5.49 -3.39
C GLY A 468 -1.82 -5.37 -1.88
N ILE A 469 -0.75 -5.95 -1.35
CA ILE A 469 -0.38 -5.83 0.06
C ILE A 469 -0.06 -4.37 0.41
N TRP A 470 0.69 -3.69 -0.46
CA TRP A 470 1.01 -2.27 -0.28
C TRP A 470 -0.24 -1.39 -0.42
N ALA A 471 -1.08 -1.65 -1.42
CA ALA A 471 -2.33 -0.92 -1.62
C ALA A 471 -3.25 -1.02 -0.38
N MET A 472 -3.36 -2.21 0.21
CA MET A 472 -4.14 -2.40 1.43
C MET A 472 -3.51 -1.74 2.64
N LYS A 473 -2.18 -1.73 2.79
CA LYS A 473 -1.52 -0.93 3.84
C LYS A 473 -1.80 0.57 3.72
N VAL A 474 -1.89 1.10 2.49
CA VAL A 474 -2.29 2.50 2.27
C VAL A 474 -3.74 2.74 2.67
N PHE A 475 -4.66 1.84 2.31
CA PHE A 475 -6.05 1.95 2.75
C PHE A 475 -6.21 1.79 4.26
N GLU A 476 -5.48 0.85 4.87
CA GLU A 476 -5.38 0.74 6.32
C GLU A 476 -4.86 2.05 6.90
N PHE A 477 -3.81 2.66 6.38
CA PHE A 477 -3.35 3.97 6.85
C PHE A 477 -4.44 5.07 6.74
N LEU A 478 -5.14 5.14 5.61
CA LEU A 478 -6.24 6.11 5.41
C LEU A 478 -7.43 5.84 6.34
N LEU A 479 -7.77 4.57 6.56
CA LEU A 479 -8.83 4.17 7.47
C LEU A 479 -8.41 4.30 8.93
N LEU A 480 -7.15 4.07 9.27
CA LEU A 480 -6.61 4.31 10.61
C LEU A 480 -6.61 5.79 10.93
N ALA A 481 -6.33 6.66 9.96
CA ALA A 481 -6.51 8.10 10.10
C ALA A 481 -7.98 8.53 10.26
N ALA A 482 -8.97 7.69 9.89
CA ALA A 482 -10.40 7.96 10.03
C ALA A 482 -11.03 7.28 11.27
N ASP A 483 -10.82 5.97 11.43
CA ASP A 483 -11.43 5.11 12.44
C ASP A 483 -10.67 5.17 13.79
N ALA A 484 -9.36 5.47 13.80
CA ALA A 484 -8.63 5.69 15.06
C ALA A 484 -8.89 7.08 15.68
N VAL A 485 -9.51 8.00 14.91
CA VAL A 485 -9.85 9.36 15.32
C VAL A 485 -11.25 9.45 15.96
N ASP A 486 -12.20 8.57 15.62
CA ASP A 486 -13.60 8.73 16.07
C ASP A 486 -14.09 7.72 17.13
N ALA A 487 -13.63 6.45 17.18
CA ALA A 487 -14.35 5.44 17.98
C ALA A 487 -13.96 5.35 19.48
N ALA A 488 -12.74 5.72 19.87
CA ALA A 488 -12.27 5.49 21.24
C ALA A 488 -11.65 6.71 21.94
N GLU A 489 -11.13 7.68 21.20
CA GLU A 489 -10.89 9.03 21.75
C GLU A 489 -12.21 9.74 22.08
N ALA A 490 -13.36 9.31 21.54
CA ALA A 490 -14.68 9.86 21.85
C ALA A 490 -15.32 9.33 23.15
N GLN A 491 -14.87 8.19 23.71
CA GLN A 491 -15.49 7.61 24.91
C GLN A 491 -15.14 8.34 26.20
N ILE A 492 -13.91 8.86 26.34
CA ILE A 492 -13.48 9.60 27.54
C ILE A 492 -14.17 10.98 27.60
N PRO A 493 -14.17 11.78 26.50
CA PRO A 493 -14.95 13.01 26.45
C PRO A 493 -16.44 12.78 26.69
N SER A 494 -17.03 11.72 26.09
CA SER A 494 -18.44 11.36 26.32
C SER A 494 -18.72 11.02 27.80
N ALA A 495 -17.85 10.24 28.45
CA ALA A 495 -18.00 9.91 29.87
C ALA A 495 -17.87 11.14 30.79
N ILE A 496 -16.89 12.02 30.53
CA ILE A 496 -16.72 13.27 31.28
C ILE A 496 -17.92 14.19 31.09
N VAL A 497 -18.41 14.35 29.85
CA VAL A 497 -19.61 15.16 29.56
C VAL A 497 -20.84 14.58 30.27
N ALA A 498 -21.03 13.26 30.25
CA ALA A 498 -22.13 12.62 30.97
C ALA A 498 -22.05 12.87 32.49
N ALA A 499 -20.87 12.69 33.10
CA ALA A 499 -20.69 12.94 34.53
C ALA A 499 -20.91 14.43 34.91
N LEU A 500 -20.48 15.37 34.06
CA LEU A 500 -20.75 16.79 34.25
C LEU A 500 -22.25 17.10 34.17
N LEU A 501 -22.97 16.50 33.22
CA LEU A 501 -24.43 16.65 33.11
C LEU A 501 -25.16 16.07 34.32
N ASP A 502 -24.77 14.87 34.77
CA ASP A 502 -25.36 14.19 35.93
C ASP A 502 -25.14 14.96 37.24
N SER A 503 -24.07 15.77 37.32
CA SER A 503 -23.85 16.67 38.45
C SER A 503 -24.80 17.88 38.50
N GLY A 504 -25.59 18.10 37.45
CA GLY A 504 -26.48 19.25 37.30
C GLY A 504 -25.81 20.53 36.79
N ALA A 505 -24.55 20.45 36.33
CA ALA A 505 -23.84 21.59 35.78
C ALA A 505 -24.45 22.04 34.43
N PRO A 506 -24.51 23.36 34.16
CA PRO A 506 -24.85 23.85 32.84
C PRO A 506 -23.68 23.56 31.87
N VAL A 507 -23.87 22.58 30.98
CA VAL A 507 -22.84 22.15 30.02
C VAL A 507 -23.23 22.55 28.59
N LYS A 508 -22.27 23.07 27.85
CA LYS A 508 -22.34 23.32 26.41
C LYS A 508 -21.16 22.64 25.73
N VAL A 509 -21.44 21.78 24.76
CA VAL A 509 -20.41 21.05 23.99
C VAL A 509 -20.11 21.79 22.69
N LEU A 510 -18.87 22.22 22.54
CA LEU A 510 -18.34 22.74 21.29
C LEU A 510 -17.71 21.59 20.50
N TYR A 511 -18.11 21.43 19.23
CA TYR A 511 -17.57 20.38 18.36
C TYR A 511 -17.26 20.92 16.97
N ARG A 512 -16.29 20.30 16.29
CA ARG A 512 -15.92 20.71 14.93
C ARG A 512 -16.93 20.20 13.90
N PRO A 513 -17.05 20.85 12.73
CA PRO A 513 -17.75 20.27 11.59
C PRO A 513 -17.25 18.85 11.30
N GLY A 514 -18.18 17.90 11.18
CA GLY A 514 -17.87 16.50 10.87
C GLY A 514 -17.58 15.58 12.06
N SER A 515 -17.56 16.08 13.31
CA SER A 515 -17.48 15.20 14.49
C SER A 515 -18.74 14.35 14.67
N ASP A 516 -18.57 13.08 15.05
CA ASP A 516 -19.67 12.23 15.53
C ASP A 516 -20.10 12.68 16.94
N ILE A 517 -21.35 13.11 17.06
CA ILE A 517 -21.99 13.57 18.30
C ILE A 517 -23.12 12.65 18.75
N SER A 518 -23.27 11.47 18.12
CA SER A 518 -24.36 10.53 18.39
C SER A 518 -24.35 9.97 19.81
N SER A 519 -23.18 9.93 20.46
CA SER A 519 -23.00 9.48 21.85
C SER A 519 -23.32 10.56 22.90
N LEU A 520 -23.60 11.80 22.49
CA LEU A 520 -23.90 12.90 23.41
C LEU A 520 -25.42 13.01 23.65
N PRO A 521 -25.87 13.12 24.92
CA PRO A 521 -27.29 13.26 25.24
C PRO A 521 -27.97 14.42 24.49
N ASP A 522 -29.25 14.29 24.13
CA ASP A 522 -29.97 15.40 23.46
C ASP A 522 -30.23 16.59 24.39
N SER A 523 -30.14 16.39 25.70
CA SER A 523 -30.32 17.42 26.71
C SER A 523 -29.16 18.43 26.81
N VAL A 524 -27.98 18.14 26.22
CA VAL A 524 -26.84 19.06 26.27
C VAL A 524 -26.90 20.08 25.13
N ALA A 525 -26.58 21.34 25.41
CA ALA A 525 -26.42 22.35 24.37
C ALA A 525 -25.22 21.99 23.48
N LYS A 526 -25.43 21.87 22.17
CA LYS A 526 -24.41 21.50 21.19
C LYS A 526 -24.18 22.68 20.25
N THR A 527 -22.93 23.07 20.03
CA THR A 527 -22.60 24.18 19.11
C THR A 527 -21.46 23.75 18.20
N VAL A 528 -21.71 23.79 16.89
CA VAL A 528 -20.66 23.59 15.89
C VAL A 528 -19.76 24.82 15.89
N VAL A 529 -18.45 24.63 16.06
CA VAL A 529 -17.47 25.71 16.00
C VAL A 529 -16.30 25.27 15.14
N ASP A 530 -16.01 26.06 14.11
CA ASP A 530 -14.75 25.97 13.38
C ASP A 530 -13.71 26.81 14.11
N LEU A 531 -12.72 26.15 14.71
CA LEU A 531 -11.65 26.81 15.48
C LEU A 531 -10.71 27.64 14.58
N ASP A 532 -10.75 27.44 13.26
CA ASP A 532 -10.01 28.28 12.30
C ASP A 532 -10.70 29.63 12.07
N ASN A 533 -11.91 29.84 12.61
CA ASN A 533 -12.62 31.11 12.62
C ASN A 533 -12.55 31.77 14.02
N PRO A 534 -11.69 32.79 14.21
CA PRO A 534 -11.51 33.44 15.51
C PRO A 534 -12.78 34.09 16.06
N ASP A 535 -13.58 34.73 15.20
CA ASP A 535 -14.78 35.46 15.63
C ASP A 535 -15.88 34.49 16.09
N ALA A 536 -16.05 33.38 15.37
CA ALA A 536 -16.97 32.31 15.76
C ALA A 536 -16.53 31.65 17.07
N THR A 537 -15.22 31.45 17.27
CA THR A 537 -14.68 30.87 18.50
C THR A 537 -14.90 31.80 19.70
N VAL A 538 -14.66 33.10 19.56
CA VAL A 538 -14.95 34.10 20.62
C VAL A 538 -16.44 34.13 20.94
N ALA A 539 -17.31 34.20 19.91
CA ALA A 539 -18.75 34.23 20.10
C ALA A 539 -19.29 32.98 20.83
N ALA A 540 -18.75 31.79 20.52
CA ALA A 540 -19.15 30.55 21.15
C ALA A 540 -18.78 30.45 22.64
N LEU A 541 -17.80 31.23 23.08
CA LEU A 541 -17.24 31.24 24.43
C LEU A 541 -17.74 32.40 25.30
N GLN A 542 -18.61 33.27 24.78
CA GLN A 542 -19.02 34.50 25.48
C GLN A 542 -19.84 34.23 26.75
N ASP A 543 -20.59 33.14 26.77
CA ASP A 543 -21.47 32.65 27.83
C ASP A 543 -20.82 31.55 28.69
N VAL A 544 -19.49 31.36 28.60
CA VAL A 544 -18.78 30.24 29.23
C VAL A 544 -17.83 30.73 30.33
N ASP A 545 -17.95 30.17 31.54
CA ASP A 545 -17.04 30.45 32.67
C ASP A 545 -15.77 29.59 32.65
N ILE A 546 -15.90 28.30 32.30
CA ILE A 546 -14.81 27.31 32.32
C ILE A 546 -14.76 26.62 30.96
N VAL A 547 -13.58 26.63 30.32
CA VAL A 547 -13.34 25.88 29.09
C VAL A 547 -12.55 24.62 29.41
N ILE A 548 -13.17 23.46 29.23
CA ILE A 548 -12.53 22.16 29.37
C ILE A 548 -12.25 21.59 27.98
N SER A 549 -10.97 21.46 27.63
CA SER A 549 -10.56 20.82 26.38
C SER A 549 -10.35 19.32 26.59
N LEU A 550 -11.08 18.51 25.82
CA LEU A 550 -11.01 17.06 25.83
C LEU A 550 -10.63 16.52 24.44
N VAL A 551 -9.83 17.28 23.70
CA VAL A 551 -9.39 16.90 22.35
C VAL A 551 -8.39 15.75 22.39
N GLY A 552 -8.51 14.83 21.44
CA GLY A 552 -7.53 13.77 21.21
C GLY A 552 -6.18 14.29 20.71
N HIS A 553 -5.22 13.38 20.48
CA HIS A 553 -3.83 13.73 20.18
C HIS A 553 -3.69 14.70 18.99
N GLU A 554 -4.43 14.47 17.90
CA GLU A 554 -4.43 15.31 16.69
C GLU A 554 -5.05 16.69 16.90
N GLY A 555 -5.88 16.85 17.93
CA GLY A 555 -6.54 18.12 18.26
C GLY A 555 -5.75 19.01 19.20
N VAL A 556 -4.66 18.50 19.81
CA VAL A 556 -3.92 19.24 20.86
C VAL A 556 -3.47 20.60 20.38
N THR A 557 -2.85 20.69 19.19
CA THR A 557 -2.34 21.95 18.64
C THR A 557 -3.44 22.95 18.31
N ARG A 558 -4.66 22.49 18.01
CA ARG A 558 -5.82 23.34 17.73
C ARG A 558 -6.30 24.10 18.96
N GLN A 559 -5.93 23.65 20.18
CA GLN A 559 -6.22 24.39 21.40
C GLN A 559 -5.59 25.79 21.42
N LEU A 560 -4.58 26.05 20.59
CA LEU A 560 -4.00 27.38 20.46
C LEU A 560 -5.04 28.43 20.01
N ALA A 561 -6.04 28.02 19.22
CA ALA A 561 -7.17 28.88 18.86
C ALA A 561 -8.00 29.27 20.09
N LEU A 562 -8.24 28.33 21.02
CA LEU A 562 -8.91 28.61 22.29
C LEU A 562 -8.07 29.55 23.16
N VAL A 563 -6.76 29.30 23.27
CA VAL A 563 -5.82 30.18 24.00
C VAL A 563 -5.84 31.60 23.45
N ASN A 564 -5.97 31.78 22.13
CA ASN A 564 -6.06 33.10 21.51
C ASN A 564 -7.43 33.77 21.67
N ALA A 565 -8.50 32.98 21.83
CA ALA A 565 -9.87 33.48 21.95
C ALA A 565 -10.25 33.84 23.39
N ILE A 566 -9.85 33.03 24.37
CA ILE A 566 -10.22 33.16 25.79
C ILE A 566 -9.96 34.57 26.37
N PRO A 567 -8.84 35.26 26.10
CA PRO A 567 -8.62 36.62 26.61
C PRO A 567 -9.64 37.67 26.14
N LYS A 568 -10.46 37.34 25.14
CA LYS A 568 -11.50 38.21 24.55
C LYS A 568 -12.91 37.86 25.04
N THR A 569 -13.04 36.91 25.96
CA THR A 569 -14.33 36.36 26.40
C THR A 569 -14.48 36.50 27.93
N ASN A 570 -15.56 35.95 28.48
CA ASN A 570 -15.80 35.92 29.93
C ASN A 570 -15.21 34.66 30.62
N VAL A 571 -14.41 33.87 29.89
CA VAL A 571 -13.82 32.63 30.43
C VAL A 571 -12.85 32.95 31.56
N ARG A 572 -13.06 32.33 32.71
CA ARG A 572 -12.30 32.53 33.95
C ARG A 572 -11.32 31.41 34.24
N LEU A 573 -11.46 30.25 33.59
CA LEU A 573 -10.59 29.10 33.77
C LEU A 573 -10.46 28.29 32.49
N PHE A 574 -9.23 27.93 32.12
CA PHE A 574 -8.94 26.99 31.05
C PHE A 574 -8.36 25.69 31.59
N VAL A 575 -8.88 24.56 31.10
CA VAL A 575 -8.41 23.21 31.43
C VAL A 575 -7.94 22.56 30.13
N PRO A 576 -6.62 22.49 29.85
CA PRO A 576 -6.10 21.92 28.61
C PRO A 576 -6.23 20.39 28.59
N SER A 577 -6.23 19.82 27.37
CA SER A 577 -6.26 18.37 27.16
C SER A 577 -4.88 17.73 27.41
N ASP A 578 -4.42 17.72 28.66
CA ASP A 578 -3.16 17.08 29.07
C ASP A 578 -3.39 15.60 29.44
N LEU A 579 -4.28 15.31 30.41
CA LEU A 579 -4.71 13.95 30.81
C LEU A 579 -3.55 12.93 30.91
N ALA A 580 -2.37 13.40 31.34
CA ALA A 580 -1.12 12.65 31.33
C ALA A 580 -0.22 13.12 32.48
N ALA A 581 0.85 12.36 32.77
CA ALA A 581 1.86 12.78 33.75
C ALA A 581 2.80 13.85 33.15
N ARG A 582 3.60 14.50 34.01
CA ARG A 582 4.66 15.41 33.55
C ARG A 582 5.75 14.67 32.74
N TYR A 583 6.51 15.43 31.97
CA TYR A 583 7.48 14.91 31.01
C TYR A 583 8.90 15.37 31.36
N ASP A 584 9.89 14.50 31.18
CA ASP A 584 11.30 14.89 31.19
C ASP A 584 11.78 15.34 29.79
N GLU A 585 13.08 15.63 29.65
CA GLU A 585 13.66 16.05 28.37
C GLU A 585 13.45 15.03 27.24
N GLN A 586 13.50 13.72 27.54
CA GLN A 586 13.24 12.68 26.54
C GLN A 586 11.75 12.61 26.19
N GLY A 587 10.88 12.70 27.19
CA GLY A 587 9.43 12.72 27.02
C GLY A 587 8.95 13.90 26.19
N LEU A 588 9.59 15.07 26.32
CA LEU A 588 9.29 16.27 25.53
C LEU A 588 9.74 16.18 24.06
N ARG A 589 10.57 15.20 23.68
CA ARG A 589 10.88 14.93 22.26
C ARG A 589 9.75 14.19 21.55
N ILE A 590 8.78 13.65 22.29
CA ILE A 590 7.61 12.98 21.73
C ILE A 590 6.62 14.06 21.27
N PRO A 591 6.20 14.07 19.99
CA PRO A 591 5.45 15.19 19.40
C PRO A 591 4.19 15.61 20.18
N VAL A 592 3.40 14.64 20.65
CA VAL A 592 2.16 14.93 21.40
C VAL A 592 2.44 15.55 22.78
N ASN A 593 3.48 15.09 23.48
CA ASN A 593 3.86 15.64 24.78
C ASN A 593 4.40 17.06 24.63
N HIS A 594 5.24 17.29 23.61
CA HIS A 594 5.71 18.63 23.25
C HIS A 594 4.55 19.59 22.96
N ALA A 595 3.54 19.13 22.20
CA ALA A 595 2.37 19.93 21.89
C ALA A 595 1.56 20.28 23.14
N LYS A 596 1.32 19.32 24.04
CA LYS A 596 0.58 19.53 25.30
C LYS A 596 1.28 20.55 26.20
N ASP A 597 2.58 20.39 26.40
CA ASP A 597 3.41 21.33 27.15
C ASP A 597 3.40 22.74 26.51
N GLY A 598 3.48 22.82 25.18
CA GLY A 598 3.40 24.07 24.44
C GLY A 598 2.08 24.82 24.65
N ILE A 599 0.95 24.11 24.69
CA ILE A 599 -0.37 24.70 24.95
C ILE A 599 -0.48 25.24 26.37
N GLU A 600 -0.02 24.49 27.37
CA GLU A 600 -0.02 24.98 28.76
C GLU A 600 0.82 26.26 28.88
N ARG A 601 2.05 26.25 28.35
CA ARG A 601 2.93 27.42 28.37
C ARG A 601 2.31 28.61 27.65
N ALA A 602 1.68 28.40 26.50
CA ALA A 602 1.00 29.44 25.75
C ALA A 602 -0.18 30.04 26.55
N ALA A 603 -1.00 29.20 27.19
CA ALA A 603 -2.12 29.65 28.00
C ALA A 603 -1.66 30.50 29.20
N ARG A 604 -0.64 30.04 29.92
CA ARG A 604 -0.05 30.78 31.04
C ARG A 604 0.59 32.10 30.58
N ALA A 605 1.31 32.09 29.46
CA ALA A 605 1.91 33.29 28.89
C ALA A 605 0.86 34.33 28.45
N ALA A 606 -0.33 33.87 28.04
CA ALA A 606 -1.47 34.73 27.74
C ALA A 606 -2.20 35.26 28.99
N GLY A 607 -1.72 34.94 30.20
CA GLY A 607 -2.34 35.38 31.47
C GLY A 607 -3.65 34.68 31.77
N ILE A 608 -3.95 33.55 31.12
CA ILE A 608 -5.16 32.78 31.34
C ILE A 608 -4.97 31.95 32.62
N PRO A 609 -5.91 31.97 33.58
CA PRO A 609 -5.87 31.06 34.71
C PRO A 609 -6.05 29.61 34.22
N VAL A 610 -5.13 28.71 34.59
CA VAL A 610 -5.10 27.32 34.09
C VAL A 610 -5.15 26.30 35.23
N THR A 611 -6.04 25.30 35.13
CA THR A 611 -5.95 24.07 35.93
C THR A 611 -5.48 22.94 35.04
N VAL A 612 -4.36 22.31 35.37
CA VAL A 612 -3.88 21.10 34.67
C VAL A 612 -4.30 19.88 35.46
N VAL A 613 -4.96 18.92 34.80
CA VAL A 613 -5.31 17.64 35.41
C VAL A 613 -4.36 16.58 34.89
N LEU A 614 -3.48 16.09 35.77
CA LEU A 614 -2.59 14.98 35.49
C LEU A 614 -3.29 13.69 35.87
N THR A 615 -3.33 12.72 34.95
CA THR A 615 -4.04 11.45 35.17
C THR A 615 -3.05 10.31 35.24
N GLY A 616 -3.24 9.40 36.21
CA GLY A 616 -2.59 8.10 36.17
C GLY A 616 -2.88 7.39 34.84
N ASN A 617 -2.07 6.41 34.45
CA ASN A 617 -2.30 5.71 33.20
C ASN A 617 -3.72 5.12 33.18
N PHE A 618 -4.44 5.32 32.08
CA PHE A 618 -5.76 4.72 31.94
C PHE A 618 -5.63 3.21 32.08
N ALA A 619 -6.38 2.62 33.02
CA ALA A 619 -6.31 1.19 33.31
C ALA A 619 -6.65 0.37 32.07
N GLU A 620 -7.57 0.85 31.24
CA GLU A 620 -7.96 0.22 29.98
C GLU A 620 -6.77 0.19 28.99
N PHE A 621 -5.98 1.27 28.92
CA PHE A 621 -4.75 1.27 28.11
C PHE A 621 -3.67 0.37 28.72
N ALA A 622 -3.43 0.50 30.03
CA ALA A 622 -2.31 -0.16 30.70
C ALA A 622 -2.50 -1.67 30.90
N LEU A 623 -3.73 -2.14 31.05
CA LEU A 623 -4.04 -3.53 31.41
C LEU A 623 -4.82 -4.28 30.31
N ALA A 624 -5.57 -3.58 29.43
CA ALA A 624 -6.28 -4.23 28.33
C ALA A 624 -5.48 -4.26 27.02
N THR A 625 -4.29 -3.63 26.98
CA THR A 625 -3.39 -3.66 25.82
C THR A 625 -1.97 -4.07 26.23
N PRO A 626 -1.21 -4.74 25.34
CA PRO A 626 0.18 -5.13 25.61
C PRO A 626 1.16 -3.94 25.63
N ALA A 627 0.70 -2.72 25.37
CA ALA A 627 1.56 -1.54 25.19
C ALA A 627 2.40 -1.19 26.42
N MET A 628 1.89 -1.46 27.63
CA MET A 628 2.62 -1.27 28.89
C MET A 628 3.42 -2.50 29.33
N GLY A 629 3.51 -3.54 28.50
CA GLY A 629 4.14 -4.80 28.85
C GLY A 629 3.24 -5.74 29.67
N VAL A 630 1.94 -5.46 29.75
CA VAL A 630 0.95 -6.32 30.43
C VAL A 630 0.07 -6.98 29.38
N ASP A 631 0.16 -8.30 29.24
CA ASP A 631 -0.70 -9.08 28.37
C ASP A 631 -1.65 -9.93 29.20
N ARG A 632 -2.79 -9.30 29.54
CA ARG A 632 -3.84 -9.94 30.34
C ARG A 632 -4.41 -11.16 29.65
N ARG A 633 -4.55 -11.15 28.32
CA ARG A 633 -5.23 -12.23 27.57
C ARG A 633 -4.40 -13.51 27.56
N ASN A 634 -3.08 -13.39 27.42
CA ASN A 634 -2.19 -14.55 27.34
C ASN A 634 -1.45 -14.84 28.67
N ASN A 635 -1.82 -14.19 29.77
CA ASN A 635 -1.19 -14.36 31.09
C ASN A 635 0.33 -14.09 31.09
N ARG A 636 0.75 -12.95 30.49
CA ARG A 636 2.17 -12.58 30.37
C ARG A 636 2.43 -11.15 30.85
N ILE A 637 3.63 -10.90 31.36
CA ILE A 637 4.08 -9.55 31.74
C ILE A 637 5.58 -9.37 31.46
N ILE A 638 5.96 -8.18 31.01
CA ILE A 638 7.34 -7.72 30.86
C ILE A 638 7.64 -6.71 31.97
N PHE A 639 8.60 -7.04 32.83
CA PHE A 639 9.17 -6.12 33.79
C PHE A 639 10.31 -5.33 33.15
N THR A 640 10.02 -4.09 32.76
CA THR A 640 11.03 -3.15 32.27
C THR A 640 11.68 -2.44 33.46
N GLY A 641 13.01 -2.51 33.58
CA GLY A 641 13.73 -1.93 34.72
C GLY A 641 13.26 -2.51 36.05
N GLU A 642 12.88 -1.64 36.99
CA GLU A 642 12.37 -2.03 38.31
C GLU A 642 10.82 -2.08 38.38
N SER A 643 10.11 -2.16 37.25
CA SER A 643 8.63 -2.08 37.24
C SER A 643 7.95 -3.20 38.04
N GLU A 644 8.64 -4.31 38.33
CA GLU A 644 8.17 -5.34 39.24
C GLU A 644 7.89 -4.80 40.66
N HIS A 645 8.68 -3.83 41.12
CA HIS A 645 8.64 -3.30 42.48
C HIS A 645 8.21 -1.83 42.54
N LYS A 646 8.32 -1.08 41.43
CA LYS A 646 7.86 0.31 41.37
C LYS A 646 6.36 0.37 41.11
N ALA A 647 5.70 1.26 41.85
CA ALA A 647 4.28 1.49 41.69
C ALA A 647 3.97 2.28 40.40
N LEU A 648 2.80 2.00 39.83
CA LEU A 648 2.19 2.70 38.72
C LEU A 648 0.86 3.29 39.21
N ASN A 649 0.64 4.59 38.99
CA ASN A 649 -0.67 5.20 39.21
C ASN A 649 -1.59 4.88 38.03
N LEU A 650 -2.78 4.37 38.32
CA LEU A 650 -3.81 4.01 37.35
C LEU A 650 -5.13 4.72 37.67
N CYS A 651 -5.89 5.02 36.62
CA CYS A 651 -7.26 5.52 36.70
C CYS A 651 -8.13 4.83 35.67
N THR A 652 -9.36 4.48 36.03
CA THR A 652 -10.37 4.05 35.05
C THR A 652 -11.03 5.25 34.39
N LYS A 653 -11.59 5.09 33.18
CA LYS A 653 -12.35 6.18 32.52
C LYS A 653 -13.48 6.73 33.41
N PRO A 654 -14.29 5.89 34.10
CA PRO A 654 -15.35 6.38 34.98
C PRO A 654 -14.85 7.19 36.18
N TYR A 655 -13.71 6.84 36.78
CA TYR A 655 -13.14 7.62 37.88
C TYR A 655 -12.68 9.01 37.41
N VAL A 656 -12.04 9.09 36.24
CA VAL A 656 -11.65 10.38 35.64
C VAL A 656 -12.89 11.24 35.37
N ALA A 657 -13.97 10.65 34.83
CA ALA A 657 -15.23 11.35 34.61
C ALA A 657 -15.83 11.90 35.93
N ALA A 658 -15.88 11.07 36.98
CA ALA A 658 -16.36 11.49 38.29
C ALA A 658 -15.47 12.59 38.93
N ALA A 659 -14.15 12.51 38.73
CA ALA A 659 -13.21 13.52 39.20
C ALA A 659 -13.40 14.86 38.49
N TYR A 660 -13.57 14.86 37.16
CA TYR A 660 -13.85 16.07 36.40
C TYR A 660 -15.18 16.72 36.83
N ALA A 661 -16.22 15.93 37.08
CA ALA A 661 -17.47 16.45 37.63
C ALA A 661 -17.26 17.07 39.02
N SER A 662 -16.58 16.37 39.93
CA SER A 662 -16.28 16.87 41.27
C SER A 662 -15.43 18.14 41.26
N LEU A 663 -14.44 18.22 40.37
CA LEU A 663 -13.56 19.38 40.21
C LEU A 663 -14.35 20.56 39.63
N PHE A 664 -14.95 20.41 38.45
CA PHE A 664 -15.39 21.56 37.67
C PHE A 664 -16.88 21.93 37.83
N ALA A 665 -17.71 21.02 38.35
CA ALA A 665 -19.11 21.33 38.64
C ALA A 665 -19.35 21.74 40.11
N SER A 666 -18.57 21.19 41.05
CA SER A 666 -18.83 21.34 42.48
C SER A 666 -17.81 22.18 43.24
N THR A 667 -16.71 22.61 42.60
CA THR A 667 -15.64 23.37 43.24
C THR A 667 -15.50 24.77 42.62
N SER A 668 -15.31 25.80 43.46
CA SER A 668 -15.17 27.18 42.98
C SER A 668 -13.88 27.39 42.18
N ILE A 669 -13.91 28.24 41.15
CA ILE A 669 -12.76 28.55 40.29
C ILE A 669 -11.54 29.04 41.10
N ASP A 670 -11.74 29.83 42.16
CA ASP A 670 -10.64 30.35 42.98
C ASP A 670 -9.87 29.24 43.72
N GLN A 671 -10.48 28.08 43.94
CA GLN A 671 -9.82 26.92 44.52
C GLN A 671 -9.11 26.05 43.47
N LEU A 672 -9.36 26.27 42.18
CA LEU A 672 -8.82 25.44 41.08
C LEU A 672 -7.75 26.15 40.27
N LYS A 673 -7.89 27.46 40.08
CA LYS A 673 -7.04 28.25 39.20
C LYS A 673 -5.55 28.11 39.56
N ASP A 674 -4.73 28.00 38.52
CA ASP A 674 -3.27 27.89 38.59
C ASP A 674 -2.74 26.66 39.32
N ARG A 675 -3.58 25.64 39.54
CA ARG A 675 -3.17 24.36 40.14
C ARG A 675 -2.84 23.31 39.08
N THR A 676 -1.96 22.40 39.46
CA THR A 676 -1.74 21.13 38.78
C THR A 676 -2.21 20.03 39.71
N ILE A 677 -3.22 19.27 39.30
CA ILE A 677 -3.96 18.33 40.15
C ILE A 677 -3.78 16.92 39.60
N GLY A 678 -3.27 16.01 40.41
CA GLY A 678 -3.11 14.59 40.10
C GLY A 678 -4.37 13.78 40.38
N LEU A 679 -4.69 12.84 39.49
CA LEU A 679 -5.71 11.81 39.69
C LEU A 679 -5.04 10.44 39.82
N CYS A 680 -5.39 9.72 40.88
CA CYS A 680 -4.93 8.35 41.11
C CYS A 680 -6.04 7.55 41.78
N GLU A 681 -6.55 6.54 41.07
CA GLU A 681 -7.56 5.63 41.60
C GLU A 681 -6.89 4.42 42.26
N ILE A 682 -5.96 3.79 41.54
CA ILE A 682 -5.27 2.57 41.94
C ILE A 682 -3.78 2.82 41.85
N ARG A 683 -3.03 2.37 42.85
CA ARG A 683 -1.57 2.35 42.85
C ARG A 683 -1.11 0.90 42.96
N ALA A 684 -0.48 0.37 41.92
CA ALA A 684 -0.11 -1.04 41.83
C ALA A 684 1.32 -1.23 41.30
N THR A 685 2.03 -2.22 41.82
CA THR A 685 3.33 -2.68 41.33
C THR A 685 3.16 -3.74 40.24
N GLY A 686 4.20 -3.98 39.45
CA GLY A 686 4.20 -5.08 38.49
C GLY A 686 3.99 -6.44 39.16
N SER A 687 4.50 -6.64 40.38
CA SER A 687 4.30 -7.88 41.13
C SER A 687 2.83 -8.11 41.51
N GLU A 688 2.11 -7.07 41.91
CA GLU A 688 0.68 -7.13 42.25
C GLU A 688 -0.15 -7.39 40.99
N ILE A 689 0.18 -6.75 39.87
CA ILE A 689 -0.46 -7.03 38.56
C ILE A 689 -0.25 -8.49 38.17
N ALA A 690 0.99 -8.99 38.25
CA ALA A 690 1.31 -10.38 37.93
C ALA A 690 0.60 -11.38 38.88
N HIS A 691 0.41 -11.02 40.15
CA HIS A 691 -0.34 -11.83 41.10
C HIS A 691 -1.81 -11.93 40.69
N MET A 692 -2.45 -10.82 40.32
CA MET A 692 -3.84 -10.80 39.84
C MET A 692 -4.01 -11.56 38.52
N LEU A 693 -3.05 -11.47 37.60
CA LEU A 693 -3.04 -12.29 36.38
C LEU A 693 -2.95 -13.79 36.70
N THR A 694 -2.11 -14.16 37.67
CA THR A 694 -1.98 -15.55 38.11
C THR A 694 -3.29 -16.07 38.71
N GLU A 695 -3.97 -15.25 39.51
CA GLU A 695 -5.28 -15.58 40.07
C GLU A 695 -6.34 -15.74 38.98
N GLN A 696 -6.44 -14.79 38.05
CA GLN A 696 -7.39 -14.81 36.94
C GLN A 696 -7.26 -16.08 36.06
N HIS A 697 -6.03 -16.49 35.75
CA HIS A 697 -5.76 -17.59 34.82
C HIS A 697 -5.59 -18.95 35.52
N GLY A 698 -5.61 -18.99 36.86
CA GLY A 698 -5.34 -20.21 37.63
C GLY A 698 -3.95 -20.82 37.39
N SER A 699 -3.04 -20.08 36.76
CA SER A 699 -1.70 -20.53 36.37
C SER A 699 -0.69 -19.40 36.51
N ARG A 700 0.57 -19.76 36.85
CA ARG A 700 1.63 -18.77 37.09
C ARG A 700 1.86 -17.91 35.85
N THR A 701 1.73 -16.60 36.01
CA THR A 701 1.97 -15.60 34.94
C THR A 701 3.39 -15.72 34.40
N CYS A 702 3.50 -15.74 33.06
CA CYS A 702 4.78 -15.72 32.37
C CYS A 702 5.44 -14.34 32.54
N ARG A 703 6.70 -14.33 33.00
CA ARG A 703 7.44 -13.10 33.33
C ARG A 703 8.67 -13.01 32.46
N LYS A 704 8.87 -11.85 31.84
CA LYS A 704 10.09 -11.48 31.13
C LYS A 704 10.66 -10.22 31.77
N HIS A 705 11.98 -10.07 31.78
CA HIS A 705 12.63 -8.82 32.21
C HIS A 705 13.28 -8.13 31.02
N GLU A 706 13.22 -6.80 31.01
CA GLU A 706 13.80 -5.94 29.98
C GLU A 706 14.60 -4.82 30.66
N SER A 707 15.78 -4.51 30.14
CA SER A 707 16.67 -3.51 30.75
C SER A 707 16.21 -2.07 30.46
N MET A 708 16.65 -1.13 31.32
CA MET A 708 16.44 0.31 31.09
C MET A 708 17.15 0.81 29.83
N GLU A 709 18.26 0.18 29.45
CA GLU A 709 19.00 0.48 28.22
C GLU A 709 18.21 0.06 26.98
N SER A 710 17.71 -1.19 26.96
CA SER A 710 16.92 -1.73 25.85
C SER A 710 15.68 -0.90 25.56
N ILE A 711 14.90 -0.52 26.59
CA ILE A 711 13.72 0.34 26.39
C ILE A 711 14.13 1.76 25.94
N GLY A 712 15.30 2.23 26.38
CA GLY A 712 15.87 3.50 25.94
C GLY A 712 16.16 3.51 24.43
N GLU A 713 16.81 2.47 23.91
CA GLU A 713 17.09 2.31 22.48
C GLU A 713 15.81 2.20 21.65
N LEU A 714 14.79 1.50 22.15
CA LEU A 714 13.49 1.41 21.49
C LEU A 714 12.81 2.78 21.37
N ILE A 715 12.90 3.62 22.41
CA ILE A 715 12.40 5.00 22.37
C ILE A 715 13.16 5.81 21.33
N GLU A 716 14.50 5.80 21.34
CA GLU A 716 15.32 6.56 20.39
C GLU A 716 15.07 6.13 18.94
N THR A 717 14.98 4.82 18.69
CA THR A 717 14.66 4.27 17.37
C THR A 717 13.26 4.69 16.92
N SER A 718 12.29 4.65 17.84
CA SER A 718 10.92 5.07 17.55
C SER A 718 10.84 6.58 17.25
N LEU A 719 11.59 7.41 17.98
CA LEU A 719 11.68 8.85 17.71
C LEU A 719 12.34 9.12 16.36
N ALA A 720 13.44 8.43 16.02
CA ALA A 720 14.15 8.61 14.76
C ALA A 720 13.32 8.19 13.54
N THR A 721 12.45 7.19 13.71
CA THR A 721 11.58 6.67 12.65
C THR A 721 10.21 7.35 12.58
N GLY A 722 9.91 8.29 13.50
CA GLY A 722 8.59 8.92 13.60
C GLY A 722 7.48 7.96 14.04
N SER A 723 7.82 6.86 14.72
CA SER A 723 6.87 5.86 15.20
C SER A 723 6.09 6.36 16.41
N ASN A 724 4.77 6.20 16.35
CA ASN A 724 3.87 6.49 17.48
C ASN A 724 4.07 5.57 18.69
N PHE A 725 4.90 4.51 18.59
CA PHE A 725 5.24 3.63 19.72
C PHE A 725 6.16 4.28 20.76
N ALA A 726 6.84 5.38 20.40
CA ALA A 726 7.73 6.10 21.32
C ALA A 726 7.04 6.45 22.65
N LEU A 727 5.74 6.82 22.61
CA LEU A 727 4.96 7.14 23.81
C LEU A 727 4.75 5.92 24.72
N ALA A 728 4.38 4.77 24.15
CA ALA A 728 4.16 3.55 24.93
C ALA A 728 5.45 3.08 25.60
N PHE A 729 6.57 3.08 24.87
CA PHE A 729 7.87 2.71 25.42
C PHE A 729 8.37 3.69 26.46
N TYR A 730 8.15 5.00 26.26
CA TYR A 730 8.44 6.01 27.26
C TYR A 730 7.64 5.78 28.54
N CYS A 731 6.33 5.52 28.44
CA CYS A 731 5.49 5.18 29.60
C CYS A 731 6.00 3.93 30.35
N ARG A 732 6.46 2.90 29.64
CA ARG A 732 7.11 1.71 30.25
C ARG A 732 8.41 2.08 30.97
N LYS A 733 9.25 2.92 30.35
CA LYS A 733 10.50 3.39 30.95
C LYS A 733 10.27 4.16 32.24
N ILE A 734 9.34 5.13 32.26
CA ILE A 734 9.07 5.94 33.46
C ILE A 734 8.37 5.15 34.58
N TRP A 735 7.65 4.07 34.23
CA TRP A 735 7.19 3.11 35.22
C TRP A 735 8.37 2.31 35.79
N GLY A 736 9.22 1.76 34.93
CA GLY A 736 10.40 0.99 35.31
C GLY A 736 11.40 1.75 36.18
N SER A 737 11.56 3.06 35.97
CA SER A 737 12.39 3.93 36.82
C SER A 737 11.69 4.42 38.09
N GLY A 738 10.36 4.27 38.18
CA GLY A 738 9.53 4.85 39.24
C GLY A 738 9.24 6.35 39.07
N GLN A 739 9.77 7.00 38.03
CA GLN A 739 9.56 8.43 37.75
C GLN A 739 8.08 8.77 37.54
N GLN A 740 7.27 7.85 37.00
CA GLN A 740 5.85 8.08 36.74
C GLN A 740 5.10 8.57 37.98
N THR A 741 5.42 8.02 39.15
CA THR A 741 4.76 8.41 40.41
C THR A 741 5.12 9.82 40.86
N GLN A 742 6.37 10.23 40.63
CA GLN A 742 6.87 11.56 40.96
C GLN A 742 6.33 12.63 39.98
N MET A 743 6.19 12.25 38.71
CA MET A 743 5.67 13.11 37.64
C MET A 743 4.18 13.48 37.80
N MET A 744 3.48 12.90 38.76
CA MET A 744 2.08 13.24 39.08
C MET A 744 1.94 14.39 40.09
N GLY A 745 3.04 14.83 40.70
CA GLY A 745 3.04 15.84 41.77
C GLY A 745 2.47 15.32 43.09
N ASP A 746 2.30 16.24 44.04
CA ASP A 746 1.85 15.92 45.41
C ASP A 746 0.37 16.29 45.66
N ASP A 747 -0.22 17.13 44.80
CA ASP A 747 -1.60 17.61 44.92
C ASP A 747 -2.57 16.64 44.24
N PHE A 748 -3.03 15.62 44.98
CA PHE A 748 -3.99 14.63 44.48
C PHE A 748 -5.44 14.99 44.83
N TRP A 749 -6.34 14.90 43.84
CA TRP A 749 -7.77 15.02 44.07
C TRP A 749 -8.40 13.68 44.45
N ASP A 750 -9.23 13.69 45.49
CA ASP A 750 -9.98 12.52 45.92
C ASP A 750 -11.49 12.73 45.80
N VAL A 751 -12.16 11.83 45.09
CA VAL A 751 -13.61 11.89 44.86
C VAL A 751 -14.32 11.14 45.99
N LYS A 752 -14.60 11.85 47.09
CA LYS A 752 -15.10 11.27 48.36
C LYS A 752 -16.34 10.37 48.25
N VAL A 753 -17.21 10.64 47.27
CA VAL A 753 -18.49 9.92 47.08
C VAL A 753 -18.36 8.78 46.05
N TYR A 754 -17.18 8.59 45.45
CA TYR A 754 -16.94 7.58 44.44
C TYR A 754 -16.31 6.33 45.05
N GLN A 755 -16.89 5.16 44.79
CA GLN A 755 -16.30 3.89 45.16
C GLN A 755 -15.20 3.53 44.15
N LYS A 756 -13.94 3.70 44.54
CA LYS A 756 -12.77 3.37 43.71
C LYS A 756 -12.75 1.87 43.35
N ALA A 757 -12.41 1.57 42.10
CA ALA A 757 -12.13 0.21 41.67
C ALA A 757 -10.86 -0.32 42.35
N SER A 758 -10.81 -1.62 42.62
CA SER A 758 -9.58 -2.31 43.04
C SER A 758 -8.90 -2.99 41.84
N LEU A 759 -7.61 -3.31 41.98
CA LEU A 759 -6.89 -4.09 40.96
C LEU A 759 -7.54 -5.46 40.73
N HIS A 760 -8.09 -6.06 41.81
CA HIS A 760 -8.83 -7.31 41.76
C HIS A 760 -10.11 -7.17 40.93
N ASP A 761 -10.90 -6.12 41.15
CA ASP A 761 -12.12 -5.86 40.37
C ASP A 761 -11.84 -5.77 38.87
N LEU A 762 -10.74 -5.10 38.50
CA LEU A 762 -10.38 -4.88 37.09
C LEU A 762 -9.86 -6.14 36.41
N ILE A 763 -8.98 -6.89 37.07
CA ILE A 763 -8.31 -8.04 36.45
C ILE A 763 -9.10 -9.33 36.68
N VAL A 764 -9.36 -9.69 37.95
CA VAL A 764 -10.02 -10.95 38.33
C VAL A 764 -11.54 -10.85 38.19
N GLY A 765 -12.11 -9.72 38.62
CA GLY A 765 -13.55 -9.44 38.51
C GLY A 765 -14.04 -9.10 37.10
N ASP A 766 -13.13 -9.03 36.12
CA ASP A 766 -13.36 -8.72 34.69
C ASP A 766 -14.19 -7.44 34.47
N ARG A 767 -14.04 -6.44 35.35
CA ARG A 767 -14.71 -5.14 35.23
C ARG A 767 -13.93 -4.12 34.40
N LEU A 768 -12.78 -4.51 33.85
CA LEU A 768 -11.97 -3.63 33.01
C LEU A 768 -12.65 -3.44 31.65
N GLN A 769 -13.02 -2.19 31.34
CA GLN A 769 -13.58 -1.85 30.04
C GLN A 769 -12.54 -2.02 28.93
N GLU A 770 -13.02 -2.25 27.70
CA GLU A 770 -12.13 -2.28 26.54
C GLU A 770 -11.50 -0.89 26.29
N TYR A 771 -10.24 -0.93 25.87
CA TYR A 771 -9.62 0.23 25.24
C TYR A 771 -10.05 0.30 23.76
N ARG A 772 -9.42 1.17 22.97
CA ARG A 772 -9.60 1.16 21.52
C ARG A 772 -9.05 -0.13 20.93
N LEU A 773 -9.72 -0.63 19.90
CA LEU A 773 -9.16 -1.67 19.04
C LEU A 773 -7.84 -1.15 18.46
N LEU A 774 -6.74 -1.78 18.88
CA LEU A 774 -5.43 -1.50 18.30
C LEU A 774 -5.33 -2.22 16.94
N PRO A 775 -4.71 -1.60 15.93
CA PRO A 775 -4.55 -2.23 14.62
C PRO A 775 -3.78 -3.56 14.75
N PRO A 776 -4.09 -4.60 13.94
CA PRO A 776 -3.40 -5.89 14.02
C PRO A 776 -1.88 -5.76 13.96
N ALA A 777 -1.33 -4.93 13.06
CA ALA A 777 0.10 -4.69 12.97
C ALA A 777 0.72 -4.05 14.23
N VAL A 778 -0.06 -3.24 14.98
CA VAL A 778 0.38 -2.67 16.26
C VAL A 778 0.37 -3.73 17.35
N LEU A 779 -0.66 -4.58 17.37
CA LEU A 779 -0.72 -5.71 18.28
C LEU A 779 0.42 -6.69 18.02
N GLU A 780 0.67 -7.07 16.76
CA GLU A 780 1.79 -7.93 16.34
C GLU A 780 3.14 -7.35 16.77
N SER A 781 3.34 -6.04 16.61
CA SER A 781 4.56 -5.36 17.07
C SER A 781 4.76 -5.51 18.58
N PHE A 782 3.72 -5.28 19.39
CA PHE A 782 3.81 -5.47 20.83
C PHE A 782 3.95 -6.95 21.22
N GLU A 783 3.24 -7.85 20.54
CA GLU A 783 3.32 -9.30 20.75
C GLU A 783 4.73 -9.83 20.49
N SER A 784 5.41 -9.35 19.45
CA SER A 784 6.79 -9.75 19.15
C SER A 784 7.77 -9.45 20.30
N HIS A 785 7.51 -8.42 21.13
CA HIS A 785 8.32 -8.13 22.31
C HIS A 785 8.16 -9.16 23.42
N PHE A 786 7.07 -9.92 23.45
CA PHE A 786 6.92 -11.05 24.37
C PHE A 786 7.64 -12.30 23.85
N GLU A 787 7.93 -12.40 22.55
CA GLU A 787 8.53 -13.58 21.90
C GLU A 787 10.06 -13.50 21.75
N GLN A 788 10.62 -12.29 21.64
CA GLN A 788 12.08 -12.10 21.56
C GLN A 788 12.75 -12.52 22.88
N GLY A 789 13.31 -13.72 22.97
CA GLY A 789 14.12 -14.18 24.11
C GLY A 789 13.73 -15.53 24.72
N VAL A 790 13.49 -16.55 23.89
CA VAL A 790 13.62 -17.97 24.31
C VAL A 790 15.03 -18.44 24.04
#